data_AF-A0A5C5VMS8-F1
#
_entry.id   AF-A0A5C5VMS8-F1
#
_cell.length_a   1.000
_cell.length_b   1.000
_cell.length_c   1.000
_cell.angle_alpha   90.00
_cell.angle_beta   90.00
_cell.angle_gamma   90.00
#
_symmetry.space_group_name_H-M   'P 1'
#
loop_
_entity.id
_entity.type
_entity.pdbx_description
1 polymer ?
#
loop_
_entity_poly.entity_id
_entity_poly.type
_entity_poly.pdbx_seq_one_letter_code
_entity_poly.pdbx_strand_id
1 'polypeptide(L)'
;MESTVSSDLNIVARELGLPVEQVQRTVELLDDGNTVPFITRYRKDETGGLDEEQIRKVQARTAALRQLEERKQTILKSIESQGKLTDKLADKIQKAPTTKLLEDLYLPFKPKKQSLATQARQRGLEPLANEVLEGKLAAADLETRAAAFVNAEQELADVSAVLQGVRYILAEEFAENAILRGRLRKFMWKTGSLVTLRIEQSAETSSSKSPASDDGDSGADDDVKSEDAASEPAAEAPPAEESPEPTAEESTAEESTAEAATPEETVATEPSAPAEETPAAETTTDESPASETAAPPTQSAATIDPKRRALQEQRRDKRRKQKDRERSKKEKAFKDYYDFREPISKIPHHRVLAINRGDRTRFIRVKIDCDWDRLNALAEETAIPADHPQVEFLKPCLRDGLQRLMLPSLEREIRRELTDHAEGHAVDVFACNLRKLLLQPPVHGRRVLAVDPGFRSGCKLVALDQFGTILEQGVIHLIGPEDRVARGRQRLIEMIRQNEVDIVAIGNGTACRETENLVASIISKDITDREVVYVIVNEAGASVYSTSELGREEFPDFDATVRGTISIGRRLLDPLSELVKINPSNIGVGLYQHDVKSKHLKETLDNVVESCVNYVGVDVNQASPALLSYVSGLNQLTARRLYEYRRENGPFKSREEFKKVAGFGDSAFVQAAGFLKIRDGENPLDATWIHPESYEVAEKVLTKLDATVDQVRTGKPTEPAKPITVEPTEPTAETSVIEPPTTPVAVEPASPAAPTETAAVEPAAETPAAEEPAQAEASAEAAVAETPEAPPKAEAPSAPHAELVKKIAGVSPESFAAELEVGEHLTRDILNSLSRPGRDPRADFPPPLFRRGIMKLEDLRSGMELSGTVLNVVDFGAFVDIGLHDSGMVHISRLANRYVSDPHEVVSVGDVITVWVVEIDKDRRRVSLTAIEPGTEKPLPAPEAKKRVDRPERSKRPPRDKNRHGAKSQHGPHGKPKSKSFVSKSKPKPAKPISEAMKEGKEPLRSFGDLAQFLNQKEEKDKKPKGK
;
A
#
# COMPACT_ATOMS: atom_id res chain seq x y z
N MET A 1 38.49 3.12 -10.36
CA MET A 1 37.14 3.67 -10.12
C MET A 1 36.43 3.98 -11.43
N GLU A 2 37.01 4.78 -12.34
CA GLU A 2 36.41 5.06 -13.66
C GLU A 2 36.00 3.78 -14.43
N SER A 3 36.88 2.77 -14.47
CA SER A 3 36.60 1.48 -15.13
C SER A 3 35.46 0.68 -14.51
N THR A 4 35.24 0.77 -13.18
CA THR A 4 34.13 0.09 -12.51
C THR A 4 32.83 0.86 -12.72
N VAL A 5 32.84 2.18 -12.57
CA VAL A 5 31.68 3.06 -12.83
C VAL A 5 31.17 2.87 -14.27
N SER A 6 32.08 2.89 -15.26
CA SER A 6 31.72 2.62 -16.66
C SER A 6 31.11 1.22 -16.85
N SER A 7 31.59 0.22 -16.13
CA SER A 7 31.04 -1.15 -16.21
C SER A 7 29.64 -1.27 -15.59
N ASP A 8 29.36 -0.56 -14.49
CA ASP A 8 28.05 -0.58 -13.83
C ASP A 8 26.98 0.12 -14.69
N LEU A 9 27.30 1.26 -15.29
CA LEU A 9 26.37 2.00 -16.16
C LEU A 9 26.02 1.20 -17.42
N ASN A 10 26.96 0.43 -17.97
CA ASN A 10 26.70 -0.54 -19.03
C ASN A 10 25.75 -1.69 -18.61
N ILE A 11 25.78 -2.08 -17.33
CA ILE A 11 24.83 -3.08 -16.77
C ILE A 11 23.43 -2.45 -16.67
N VAL A 12 23.30 -1.25 -16.10
CA VAL A 12 22.03 -0.51 -15.98
C VAL A 12 21.38 -0.30 -17.36
N ALA A 13 22.15 0.26 -18.31
CA ALA A 13 21.70 0.50 -19.68
C ALA A 13 21.17 -0.76 -20.36
N ARG A 14 21.92 -1.86 -20.32
CA ARG A 14 21.52 -3.14 -20.93
C ARG A 14 20.30 -3.78 -20.25
N GLU A 15 20.14 -3.63 -18.94
CA GLU A 15 19.02 -4.22 -18.20
C GLU A 15 17.72 -3.41 -18.32
N LEU A 16 17.81 -2.08 -18.45
CA LEU A 16 16.66 -1.19 -18.67
C LEU A 16 16.32 -1.00 -20.17
N GLY A 17 17.21 -1.39 -21.08
CA GLY A 17 17.03 -1.20 -22.52
C GLY A 17 17.31 0.22 -23.01
N LEU A 18 18.11 0.99 -22.26
CA LEU A 18 18.41 2.40 -22.50
C LEU A 18 19.82 2.59 -23.11
N PRO A 19 20.08 3.68 -23.86
CA PRO A 19 21.43 4.08 -24.25
C PRO A 19 22.32 4.36 -23.03
N VAL A 20 23.60 4.00 -23.11
CA VAL A 20 24.58 4.20 -22.02
C VAL A 20 24.76 5.69 -21.70
N GLU A 21 24.75 6.55 -22.72
CA GLU A 21 24.91 8.01 -22.59
C GLU A 21 23.75 8.65 -21.79
N GLN A 22 22.50 8.25 -22.06
CA GLN A 22 21.33 8.70 -21.29
C GLN A 22 21.42 8.28 -19.81
N VAL A 23 21.87 7.04 -19.56
CA VAL A 23 22.04 6.51 -18.20
C VAL A 23 23.19 7.21 -17.46
N GLN A 24 24.33 7.43 -18.13
CA GLN A 24 25.46 8.22 -17.63
C GLN A 24 24.99 9.62 -17.21
N ARG A 25 24.35 10.38 -18.11
CA ARG A 25 23.92 11.75 -17.82
C ARG A 25 22.82 11.84 -16.77
N THR A 26 21.92 10.86 -16.72
CA THR A 26 20.91 10.75 -15.65
C THR A 26 21.56 10.50 -14.27
N VAL A 27 22.59 9.66 -14.20
CA VAL A 27 23.31 9.40 -12.94
C VAL A 27 24.13 10.61 -12.49
N GLU A 28 24.79 11.32 -13.42
CA GLU A 28 25.46 12.59 -13.11
C GLU A 28 24.49 13.61 -12.50
N LEU A 29 23.34 13.86 -13.13
CA LEU A 29 22.34 14.80 -12.62
C LEU A 29 21.80 14.40 -11.24
N LEU A 30 21.64 13.10 -10.96
CA LEU A 30 21.23 12.59 -9.64
C LEU A 30 22.34 12.74 -8.58
N ASP A 31 23.60 12.53 -8.95
CA ASP A 31 24.76 12.72 -8.06
C ASP A 31 25.05 14.20 -7.78
N ASP A 32 24.78 15.09 -8.74
CA ASP A 32 24.75 16.56 -8.61
C ASP A 32 23.59 17.04 -7.68
N GLY A 33 22.73 16.13 -7.20
CA GLY A 33 21.65 16.43 -6.26
C GLY A 33 20.37 16.97 -6.89
N ASN A 34 20.18 16.83 -8.21
CA ASN A 34 18.92 17.22 -8.86
C ASN A 34 17.80 16.23 -8.50
N THR A 35 16.59 16.75 -8.24
CA THR A 35 15.44 15.89 -7.93
C THR A 35 14.93 15.18 -9.18
N VAL A 36 14.24 14.05 -9.01
CA VAL A 36 13.64 13.33 -10.13
C VAL A 36 12.60 14.18 -10.87
N PRO A 37 11.67 14.90 -10.22
CA PRO A 37 10.77 15.81 -10.93
C PRO A 37 11.50 16.91 -11.71
N PHE A 38 12.58 17.48 -11.16
CA PHE A 38 13.38 18.50 -11.84
C PHE A 38 14.05 17.93 -13.10
N ILE A 39 14.73 16.78 -13.00
CA ILE A 39 15.36 16.11 -14.16
C ILE A 39 14.31 15.80 -15.23
N THR A 40 13.20 15.18 -14.84
CA THR A 40 12.10 14.77 -15.75
C THR A 40 11.49 15.95 -16.51
N ARG A 41 11.52 17.16 -15.93
CA ARG A 41 10.90 18.35 -16.54
C ARG A 41 11.88 19.27 -17.26
N TYR A 42 13.05 19.51 -16.68
CA TYR A 42 13.99 20.58 -17.09
C TYR A 42 15.32 20.08 -17.64
N ARG A 43 15.59 18.76 -17.60
CA ARG A 43 16.81 18.16 -18.14
C ARG A 43 16.52 17.11 -19.23
N LYS A 44 15.35 17.20 -19.87
CA LYS A 44 14.89 16.27 -20.93
C LYS A 44 15.85 16.16 -22.10
N ASP A 45 16.38 17.28 -22.59
CA ASP A 45 17.34 17.26 -23.70
C ASP A 45 18.67 16.57 -23.31
N GLU A 46 19.05 16.63 -22.04
CA GLU A 46 20.27 15.99 -21.50
C GLU A 46 20.07 14.49 -21.23
N THR A 47 18.89 14.08 -20.75
CA THR A 47 18.55 12.65 -20.56
C THR A 47 18.07 11.99 -21.86
N GLY A 48 17.84 12.75 -22.93
CA GLY A 48 17.25 12.28 -24.18
C GLY A 48 15.79 11.82 -24.02
N GLY A 49 15.03 12.53 -23.18
CA GLY A 49 13.58 12.39 -23.04
C GLY A 49 13.10 11.31 -22.08
N LEU A 50 13.93 10.83 -21.15
CA LEU A 50 13.52 9.81 -20.17
C LEU A 50 12.36 10.29 -19.27
N ASP A 51 11.43 9.39 -18.99
CA ASP A 51 10.34 9.62 -18.04
C ASP A 51 10.75 9.36 -16.58
N GLU A 52 9.89 9.80 -15.64
CA GLU A 52 10.14 9.66 -14.20
C GLU A 52 10.25 8.19 -13.74
N GLU A 53 9.53 7.26 -14.36
CA GLU A 53 9.61 5.83 -14.01
C GLU A 53 10.95 5.24 -14.47
N GLN A 54 11.43 5.63 -15.64
CA GLN A 54 12.77 5.30 -16.14
C GLN A 54 13.87 5.90 -15.27
N ILE A 55 13.77 7.17 -14.88
CA ILE A 55 14.76 7.85 -14.02
C ILE A 55 14.80 7.19 -12.63
N ARG A 56 13.65 6.88 -12.00
CA ARG A 56 13.62 6.17 -10.70
C ARG A 56 14.16 4.74 -10.81
N LYS A 57 13.96 4.04 -11.95
CA LYS A 57 14.61 2.74 -12.22
C LYS A 57 16.12 2.84 -12.37
N VAL A 58 16.64 3.87 -13.06
CA VAL A 58 18.08 4.16 -13.14
C VAL A 58 18.65 4.42 -11.74
N GLN A 59 18.02 5.32 -10.97
CA GLN A 59 18.42 5.64 -9.60
C GLN A 59 18.47 4.39 -8.70
N ALA A 60 17.40 3.60 -8.68
CA ALA A 60 17.31 2.39 -7.85
C ALA A 60 18.31 1.31 -8.27
N ARG A 61 18.53 1.11 -9.59
CA ARG A 61 19.47 0.09 -10.07
C ARG A 61 20.93 0.48 -9.84
N THR A 62 21.28 1.75 -10.05
CA THR A 62 22.60 2.31 -9.74
C THR A 62 22.89 2.22 -8.23
N ALA A 63 21.93 2.57 -7.37
CA ALA A 63 22.06 2.40 -5.92
C ALA A 63 22.29 0.93 -5.52
N ALA A 64 21.55 -0.01 -6.12
CA ALA A 64 21.71 -1.44 -5.87
C ALA A 64 23.07 -2.00 -6.36
N LEU A 65 23.67 -1.44 -7.42
CA LEU A 65 25.04 -1.78 -7.86
C LEU A 65 26.09 -1.20 -6.91
N ARG A 66 25.96 0.07 -6.50
CA ARG A 66 26.85 0.71 -5.51
C ARG A 66 26.88 -0.08 -4.19
N GLN A 67 25.70 -0.45 -3.66
CA GLN A 67 25.58 -1.32 -2.47
C GLN A 67 26.18 -2.71 -2.67
N LEU A 68 26.05 -3.30 -3.86
CA LEU A 68 26.66 -4.60 -4.16
C LEU A 68 28.19 -4.50 -4.15
N GLU A 69 28.77 -3.47 -4.77
CA GLU A 69 30.22 -3.26 -4.80
C GLU A 69 30.78 -2.94 -3.40
N GLU A 70 30.16 -2.03 -2.66
CA GLU A 70 30.49 -1.77 -1.25
C GLU A 70 30.52 -3.07 -0.43
N ARG A 71 29.49 -3.92 -0.61
CA ARG A 71 29.39 -5.21 0.07
C ARG A 71 30.50 -6.19 -0.35
N LYS A 72 30.93 -6.20 -1.61
CA LYS A 72 32.12 -6.97 -2.03
C LYS A 72 33.37 -6.49 -1.28
N GLN A 73 33.57 -5.19 -1.19
CA GLN A 73 34.73 -4.60 -0.51
C GLN A 73 34.71 -4.91 1.00
N THR A 74 33.53 -4.91 1.66
CA THR A 74 33.41 -5.38 3.05
C THR A 74 33.85 -6.84 3.19
N ILE A 75 33.38 -7.70 2.28
CA ILE A 75 33.62 -9.14 2.33
C ILE A 75 35.08 -9.47 2.02
N LEU A 76 35.72 -8.81 1.06
CA LEU A 76 37.15 -8.97 0.76
C LEU A 76 38.00 -8.66 2.00
N LYS A 77 37.84 -7.48 2.60
CA LYS A 77 38.52 -7.08 3.84
C LYS A 77 38.29 -8.08 4.98
N SER A 78 37.06 -8.61 5.10
CA SER A 78 36.68 -9.57 6.14
C SER A 78 37.21 -10.99 5.94
N ILE A 79 37.70 -11.34 4.74
CA ILE A 79 38.35 -12.63 4.44
C ILE A 79 39.88 -12.47 4.46
N GLU A 80 40.37 -11.31 4.03
CA GLU A 80 41.77 -10.88 4.11
C GLU A 80 42.26 -10.82 5.56
N SER A 81 41.48 -10.22 6.47
CA SER A 81 41.79 -10.17 7.91
C SER A 81 41.83 -11.54 8.60
N GLN A 82 41.28 -12.59 7.97
CA GLN A 82 41.38 -13.98 8.43
C GLN A 82 42.59 -14.73 7.83
N GLY A 83 43.36 -14.10 6.95
CA GLY A 83 44.44 -14.76 6.19
C GLY A 83 43.96 -15.82 5.19
N LYS A 84 42.66 -15.81 4.83
CA LYS A 84 42.02 -16.85 3.99
C LYS A 84 41.73 -16.40 2.56
N LEU A 85 42.08 -15.16 2.19
CA LEU A 85 41.86 -14.66 0.85
C LEU A 85 42.87 -15.26 -0.13
N THR A 86 42.39 -15.74 -1.27
CA THR A 86 43.21 -16.24 -2.38
C THR A 86 42.78 -15.57 -3.67
N ASP A 87 43.68 -15.41 -4.64
CA ASP A 87 43.39 -14.72 -5.92
C ASP A 87 42.14 -15.29 -6.61
N LYS A 88 41.98 -16.63 -6.58
CA LYS A 88 40.83 -17.36 -7.15
C LYS A 88 39.53 -17.13 -6.39
N LEU A 89 39.58 -16.72 -5.13
CA LEU A 89 38.42 -16.34 -4.32
C LEU A 89 38.10 -14.85 -4.49
N ALA A 90 39.13 -13.99 -4.47
CA ALA A 90 39.01 -12.56 -4.75
C ALA A 90 38.37 -12.32 -6.13
N ASP A 91 38.84 -13.03 -7.17
CA ASP A 91 38.29 -12.96 -8.53
C ASP A 91 36.81 -13.37 -8.60
N LYS A 92 36.43 -14.44 -7.87
CA LYS A 92 35.02 -14.89 -7.77
C LYS A 92 34.12 -13.89 -7.05
N ILE A 93 34.63 -13.25 -6.00
CA ILE A 93 33.90 -12.23 -5.23
C ILE A 93 33.72 -10.97 -6.09
N GLN A 94 34.79 -10.49 -6.73
CA GLN A 94 34.77 -9.35 -7.64
C GLN A 94 33.77 -9.55 -8.80
N LYS A 95 33.76 -10.75 -9.40
CA LYS A 95 32.85 -11.14 -10.49
C LYS A 95 31.46 -11.59 -10.03
N ALA A 96 31.11 -11.52 -8.74
CA ALA A 96 29.79 -11.95 -8.26
C ALA A 96 28.69 -10.97 -8.73
N PRO A 97 27.73 -11.40 -9.58
CA PRO A 97 26.76 -10.48 -10.19
C PRO A 97 25.51 -10.25 -9.34
N THR A 98 25.42 -10.87 -8.15
CA THR A 98 24.27 -10.75 -7.24
C THR A 98 24.70 -10.88 -5.79
N THR A 99 24.00 -10.19 -4.89
CA THR A 99 24.20 -10.28 -3.43
C THR A 99 23.99 -11.70 -2.90
N LYS A 100 23.15 -12.51 -3.56
CA LYS A 100 22.92 -13.92 -3.20
C LYS A 100 24.18 -14.77 -3.42
N LEU A 101 24.81 -14.69 -4.59
CA LEU A 101 26.07 -15.42 -4.84
C LEU A 101 27.21 -14.87 -3.96
N LEU A 102 27.22 -13.55 -3.71
CA LEU A 102 28.21 -12.93 -2.84
C LEU A 102 28.13 -13.41 -1.38
N GLU A 103 26.94 -13.48 -0.79
CA GLU A 103 26.76 -14.06 0.55
C GLU A 103 26.97 -15.59 0.56
N ASP A 104 26.59 -16.33 -0.51
CA ASP A 104 26.91 -17.76 -0.63
C ASP A 104 28.44 -18.01 -0.68
N LEU A 105 29.22 -17.12 -1.32
CA LEU A 105 30.69 -17.18 -1.35
C LEU A 105 31.33 -16.75 -0.01
N TYR A 106 30.70 -15.85 0.73
CA TYR A 106 31.18 -15.38 2.04
C TYR A 106 30.84 -16.35 3.19
N LEU A 107 29.82 -17.19 3.03
CA LEU A 107 29.27 -18.05 4.09
C LEU A 107 30.31 -18.86 4.89
N PRO A 108 31.34 -19.51 4.29
CA PRO A 108 32.37 -20.25 5.04
C PRO A 108 33.25 -19.39 5.94
N PHE A 109 33.35 -18.08 5.65
CA PHE A 109 34.21 -17.11 6.34
C PHE A 109 33.42 -16.23 7.33
N LYS A 110 32.10 -16.42 7.41
CA LYS A 110 31.22 -15.64 8.27
C LYS A 110 31.36 -16.12 9.73
N PRO A 111 31.51 -15.22 10.73
CA PRO A 111 31.63 -15.63 12.13
C PRO A 111 30.46 -16.52 12.58
N LYS A 112 30.78 -17.71 13.09
CA LYS A 112 29.81 -18.74 13.49
C LYS A 112 29.65 -18.81 15.00
N LYS A 113 28.44 -19.11 15.48
CA LYS A 113 28.25 -19.63 16.86
C LYS A 113 28.90 -21.03 16.96
N GLN A 114 29.09 -21.56 18.17
CA GLN A 114 29.52 -22.96 18.29
C GLN A 114 28.53 -23.88 17.56
N SER A 115 29.03 -24.63 16.58
CA SER A 115 28.34 -25.74 15.92
C SER A 115 29.02 -27.06 16.28
N LEU A 116 28.36 -28.19 16.03
CA LEU A 116 28.97 -29.52 16.17
C LEU A 116 30.22 -29.67 15.28
N ALA A 117 30.28 -28.97 14.14
CA ALA A 117 31.47 -28.92 13.30
C ALA A 117 32.58 -28.06 13.91
N THR A 118 32.25 -26.89 14.49
CA THR A 118 33.23 -26.07 15.24
C THR A 118 33.83 -26.84 16.40
N GLN A 119 33.01 -27.60 17.15
CA GLN A 119 33.47 -28.46 18.24
C GLN A 119 34.35 -29.61 17.71
N ALA A 120 34.00 -30.23 16.58
CA ALA A 120 34.83 -31.25 15.94
C ALA A 120 36.18 -30.70 15.41
N ARG A 121 36.22 -29.49 14.85
CA ARG A 121 37.46 -28.81 14.46
C ARG A 121 38.33 -28.49 15.71
N GLN A 122 37.71 -28.03 16.81
CA GLN A 122 38.39 -27.82 18.10
C GLN A 122 38.95 -29.12 18.71
N ARG A 123 38.31 -30.27 18.47
CA ARG A 123 38.82 -31.62 18.81
C ARG A 123 39.86 -32.16 17.80
N GLY A 124 40.38 -31.32 16.90
CA GLY A 124 41.46 -31.68 15.99
C GLY A 124 41.08 -32.56 14.79
N LEU A 125 39.78 -32.71 14.47
CA LEU A 125 39.31 -33.60 13.40
C LEU A 125 39.37 -32.99 11.99
N GLU A 126 39.71 -31.70 11.87
CA GLU A 126 39.77 -30.97 10.59
C GLU A 126 40.74 -31.58 9.54
N PRO A 127 41.95 -32.05 9.90
CA PRO A 127 42.84 -32.71 8.94
C PRO A 127 42.23 -33.97 8.33
N LEU A 128 41.54 -34.79 9.14
CA LEU A 128 40.88 -36.01 8.66
C LEU A 128 39.72 -35.69 7.72
N ALA A 129 38.92 -34.67 8.05
CA ALA A 129 37.84 -34.22 7.16
C ALA A 129 38.38 -33.74 5.80
N ASN A 130 39.50 -33.01 5.80
CA ASN A 130 40.15 -32.55 4.56
C ASN A 130 40.74 -33.72 3.76
N GLU A 131 41.47 -34.64 4.38
CA GLU A 131 42.00 -35.84 3.71
C GLU A 131 40.89 -36.70 3.06
N VAL A 132 39.72 -36.79 3.71
CA VAL A 132 38.54 -37.47 3.19
C VAL A 132 37.90 -36.71 2.03
N LEU A 133 37.73 -35.38 2.14
CA LEU A 133 37.10 -34.56 1.11
C LEU A 133 37.95 -34.42 -0.16
N GLU A 134 39.28 -34.40 -0.01
CA GLU A 134 40.24 -34.35 -1.12
C GLU A 134 40.48 -35.72 -1.77
N GLY A 135 39.88 -36.80 -1.25
CA GLY A 135 40.04 -38.16 -1.78
C GLY A 135 41.43 -38.77 -1.58
N LYS A 136 42.19 -38.31 -0.58
CA LYS A 136 43.57 -38.77 -0.30
C LYS A 136 43.65 -40.17 0.33
N LEU A 137 42.54 -40.65 0.89
CA LEU A 137 42.40 -41.98 1.52
C LEU A 137 41.63 -42.93 0.61
N ALA A 138 42.09 -44.18 0.45
CA ALA A 138 41.28 -45.23 -0.16
C ALA A 138 40.18 -45.70 0.82
N ALA A 139 39.09 -46.26 0.30
CA ALA A 139 37.92 -46.65 1.11
C ALA A 139 38.27 -47.57 2.30
N ALA A 140 39.22 -48.50 2.12
CA ALA A 140 39.63 -49.44 3.16
C ALA A 140 40.48 -48.81 4.28
N ASP A 141 41.10 -47.66 4.05
CA ASP A 141 42.04 -47.05 4.99
C ASP A 141 41.36 -46.07 5.96
N LEU A 142 40.10 -45.71 5.73
CA LEU A 142 39.38 -44.69 6.48
C LEU A 142 39.24 -45.03 7.98
N GLU A 143 38.83 -46.25 8.31
CA GLU A 143 38.68 -46.68 9.71
C GLU A 143 40.04 -46.73 10.44
N THR A 144 41.06 -47.25 9.75
CA THR A 144 42.45 -47.29 10.24
C THR A 144 43.02 -45.88 10.48
N ARG A 145 42.73 -44.93 9.58
CA ARG A 145 43.13 -43.52 9.72
C ARG A 145 42.38 -42.83 10.86
N ALA A 146 41.08 -43.09 10.99
CA ALA A 146 40.24 -42.53 12.05
C ALA A 146 40.64 -43.04 13.45
N ALA A 147 41.11 -44.28 13.57
CA ALA A 147 41.67 -44.81 14.81
C ALA A 147 42.85 -43.97 15.36
N ALA A 148 43.61 -43.30 14.48
CA ALA A 148 44.71 -42.41 14.88
C ALA A 148 44.25 -41.03 15.45
N PHE A 149 42.94 -40.75 15.52
CA PHE A 149 42.35 -39.56 16.13
C PHE A 149 41.49 -39.89 17.37
N VAL A 150 41.47 -41.15 17.82
CA VAL A 150 40.75 -41.53 19.05
C VAL A 150 41.47 -40.94 20.27
N ASN A 151 40.77 -40.10 21.01
CA ASN A 151 41.29 -39.41 22.20
C ASN A 151 40.17 -39.20 23.24
N ALA A 152 40.23 -39.98 24.33
CA ALA A 152 39.25 -39.89 25.42
C ALA A 152 39.23 -38.50 26.11
N GLU A 153 40.37 -37.80 26.17
CA GLU A 153 40.46 -36.46 26.80
C GLU A 153 39.76 -35.36 25.97
N GLN A 154 39.51 -35.62 24.68
CA GLN A 154 38.80 -34.73 23.76
C GLN A 154 37.36 -35.22 23.46
N GLU A 155 36.82 -36.11 24.31
CA GLU A 155 35.52 -36.77 24.10
C GLU A 155 35.42 -37.56 22.76
N LEU A 156 36.55 -38.07 22.26
CA LEU A 156 36.63 -38.92 21.07
C LEU A 156 36.93 -40.36 21.50
N ALA A 157 35.97 -40.98 22.18
CA ALA A 157 36.15 -42.26 22.87
C ALA A 157 36.40 -43.46 21.94
N ASP A 158 35.90 -43.43 20.70
CA ASP A 158 36.05 -44.50 19.72
C ASP A 158 36.08 -43.98 18.26
N VAL A 159 36.30 -44.90 17.32
CA VAL A 159 36.32 -44.61 15.87
C VAL A 159 34.97 -44.06 15.38
N SER A 160 33.86 -44.47 16.01
CA SER A 160 32.51 -43.98 15.68
C SER A 160 32.36 -42.50 16.00
N ALA A 161 32.80 -42.06 17.19
CA ALA A 161 32.81 -40.66 17.61
C ALA A 161 33.70 -39.80 16.71
N VAL A 162 34.88 -40.30 16.32
CA VAL A 162 35.77 -39.64 15.35
C VAL A 162 35.07 -39.46 14.00
N LEU A 163 34.53 -40.53 13.42
CA LEU A 163 33.85 -40.47 12.11
C LEU A 163 32.57 -39.63 12.16
N GLN A 164 31.87 -39.58 13.28
CA GLN A 164 30.70 -38.72 13.47
C GLN A 164 31.08 -37.24 13.64
N GLY A 165 32.22 -36.93 14.27
CA GLY A 165 32.78 -35.58 14.28
C GLY A 165 33.21 -35.11 12.88
N VAL A 166 33.87 -35.98 12.11
CA VAL A 166 34.21 -35.74 10.69
C VAL A 166 32.94 -35.53 9.85
N ARG A 167 31.88 -36.32 10.06
CA ARG A 167 30.58 -36.11 9.42
C ARG A 167 30.00 -34.73 9.68
N TYR A 168 30.08 -34.21 10.92
CA TYR A 168 29.58 -32.86 11.20
C TYR A 168 30.36 -31.78 10.45
N ILE A 169 31.68 -31.92 10.32
CA ILE A 169 32.51 -31.00 9.50
C ILE A 169 32.07 -31.08 8.04
N LEU A 170 32.06 -32.27 7.44
CA LEU A 170 31.71 -32.47 6.03
C LEU A 170 30.27 -32.03 5.70
N ALA A 171 29.32 -32.22 6.62
CA ALA A 171 27.95 -31.74 6.49
C ALA A 171 27.86 -30.20 6.47
N GLU A 172 28.74 -29.50 7.19
CA GLU A 172 28.85 -28.04 7.16
C GLU A 172 29.53 -27.56 5.85
N GLU A 173 30.64 -28.18 5.44
CA GLU A 173 31.33 -27.87 4.16
C GLU A 173 30.41 -28.05 2.95
N PHE A 174 29.64 -29.14 2.89
CA PHE A 174 28.62 -29.33 1.85
C PHE A 174 27.52 -28.28 1.94
N ALA A 175 27.06 -27.92 3.14
CA ALA A 175 25.97 -26.96 3.31
C ALA A 175 26.33 -25.53 2.90
N GLU A 176 27.61 -25.18 2.93
CA GLU A 176 28.15 -23.85 2.61
C GLU A 176 28.70 -23.75 1.17
N ASN A 177 28.70 -24.85 0.41
CA ASN A 177 29.12 -24.88 -0.99
C ASN A 177 28.20 -24.04 -1.89
N ALA A 178 28.68 -22.85 -2.29
CA ALA A 178 27.93 -21.89 -3.11
C ALA A 178 27.37 -22.45 -4.44
N ILE A 179 28.07 -23.38 -5.09
CA ILE A 179 27.62 -23.98 -6.36
C ILE A 179 26.45 -24.92 -6.11
N LEU A 180 26.55 -25.76 -5.07
CA LEU A 180 25.48 -26.65 -4.63
C LEU A 180 24.25 -25.84 -4.21
N ARG A 181 24.42 -24.84 -3.33
CA ARG A 181 23.35 -23.91 -2.90
C ARG A 181 22.65 -23.28 -4.11
N GLY A 182 23.41 -22.78 -5.08
CA GLY A 182 22.88 -22.20 -6.32
C GLY A 182 22.05 -23.18 -7.17
N ARG A 183 22.53 -24.42 -7.39
CA ARG A 183 21.77 -25.45 -8.14
C ARG A 183 20.50 -25.87 -7.41
N LEU A 184 20.57 -26.09 -6.10
CA LEU A 184 19.43 -26.53 -5.28
C LEU A 184 18.37 -25.44 -5.12
N ARG A 185 18.76 -24.18 -4.84
CA ARG A 185 17.85 -23.03 -4.79
C ARG A 185 17.04 -22.90 -6.09
N LYS A 186 17.71 -23.02 -7.25
CA LYS A 186 17.09 -22.97 -8.58
C LYS A 186 16.18 -24.17 -8.88
N PHE A 187 16.50 -25.35 -8.35
CA PHE A 187 15.63 -26.53 -8.42
C PHE A 187 14.36 -26.33 -7.58
N MET A 188 14.51 -26.00 -6.29
CA MET A 188 13.39 -25.76 -5.36
C MET A 188 12.44 -24.67 -5.86
N TRP A 189 12.95 -23.54 -6.37
CA TRP A 189 12.11 -22.48 -6.95
C TRP A 189 11.28 -22.97 -8.15
N LYS A 190 11.85 -23.85 -8.99
CA LYS A 190 11.21 -24.35 -10.21
C LYS A 190 10.19 -25.46 -9.96
N THR A 191 10.45 -26.37 -9.01
CA THR A 191 9.64 -27.58 -8.81
C THR A 191 8.90 -27.65 -7.48
N GLY A 192 9.28 -26.84 -6.50
CA GLY A 192 8.67 -26.84 -5.18
C GLY A 192 7.27 -26.22 -5.17
N SER A 193 6.49 -26.60 -4.16
CA SER A 193 5.16 -26.04 -3.88
C SER A 193 5.13 -25.42 -2.50
N LEU A 194 4.52 -24.24 -2.37
CA LEU A 194 4.19 -23.69 -1.08
C LEU A 194 2.99 -24.47 -0.53
N VAL A 195 3.13 -25.02 0.67
CA VAL A 195 2.12 -25.80 1.37
C VAL A 195 1.74 -25.08 2.66
N THR A 196 0.46 -24.99 2.96
CA THR A 196 -0.04 -24.43 4.22
C THR A 196 -0.98 -25.41 4.91
N LEU A 197 -0.75 -25.59 6.21
CA LEU A 197 -1.50 -26.50 7.08
C LEU A 197 -2.11 -25.72 8.23
N ARG A 198 -3.35 -26.01 8.62
CA ARG A 198 -3.95 -25.45 9.85
C ARG A 198 -3.12 -25.82 11.08
N ILE A 199 -2.91 -24.86 11.98
CA ILE A 199 -2.38 -25.13 13.32
C ILE A 199 -3.57 -25.47 14.22
N GLU A 200 -3.72 -26.75 14.56
CA GLU A 200 -4.63 -27.15 15.62
C GLU A 200 -4.00 -26.83 16.98
N GLN A 201 -4.77 -26.20 17.88
CA GLN A 201 -4.32 -25.90 19.23
C GLN A 201 -4.92 -26.90 20.21
N SER A 202 -4.08 -27.76 20.79
CA SER A 202 -4.40 -28.48 22.02
C SER A 202 -4.66 -27.45 23.13
N ALA A 203 -5.83 -27.56 23.77
CA ALA A 203 -6.36 -26.52 24.64
C ALA A 203 -5.85 -26.62 26.09
N GLU A 204 -4.56 -26.93 26.30
CA GLU A 204 -4.02 -27.24 27.63
C GLU A 204 -2.56 -26.77 27.79
N THR A 205 -2.39 -25.54 28.29
CA THR A 205 -1.18 -25.08 29.01
C THR A 205 -1.44 -23.73 29.70
N SER A 206 -2.43 -23.70 30.60
CA SER A 206 -2.63 -22.58 31.54
C SER A 206 -3.21 -23.07 32.86
N SER A 207 -2.64 -22.58 33.96
CA SER A 207 -3.04 -22.81 35.37
C SER A 207 -2.96 -24.24 35.93
N SER A 208 -1.76 -24.68 36.31
CA SER A 208 -1.54 -25.35 37.60
C SER A 208 -0.05 -25.32 38.02
N LYS A 209 0.35 -24.33 38.82
CA LYS A 209 1.49 -24.42 39.74
C LYS A 209 1.11 -23.78 41.06
N SER A 210 0.86 -24.63 42.04
CA SER A 210 0.76 -24.30 43.47
C SER A 210 1.97 -24.96 44.16
N PRO A 211 2.43 -24.45 45.32
CA PRO A 211 3.72 -24.83 45.88
C PRO A 211 3.73 -26.25 46.46
N ALA A 212 4.93 -26.80 46.62
CA ALA A 212 5.14 -28.07 47.31
C ALA A 212 4.87 -27.96 48.82
N SER A 213 4.46 -29.07 49.40
CA SER A 213 4.57 -29.36 50.83
C SER A 213 5.35 -30.65 50.98
N ASP A 214 6.25 -30.68 51.96
CA ASP A 214 7.10 -31.83 52.30
C ASP A 214 6.32 -32.83 53.17
N ASP A 215 6.63 -34.12 53.01
CA ASP A 215 6.34 -35.26 53.89
C ASP A 215 6.58 -36.55 53.08
N GLY A 216 7.26 -37.55 53.65
CA GLY A 216 7.52 -38.83 52.97
C GLY A 216 7.56 -40.01 53.93
N ASP A 217 7.39 -41.22 53.38
CA ASP A 217 7.93 -42.46 53.96
C ASP A 217 8.04 -43.59 52.90
N SER A 218 8.72 -44.66 53.32
CA SER A 218 8.98 -45.97 52.75
C SER A 218 7.99 -46.62 51.77
N GLY A 219 8.54 -47.47 50.89
CA GLY A 219 7.84 -48.41 50.01
C GLY A 219 8.81 -48.99 48.97
N ALA A 220 8.76 -50.30 48.71
CA ALA A 220 9.76 -51.01 47.89
C ALA A 220 9.14 -51.95 46.84
N ASP A 221 10.04 -52.49 46.01
CA ASP A 221 9.93 -53.71 45.19
C ASP A 221 9.19 -53.68 43.83
N ASP A 222 10.03 -53.83 42.79
CA ASP A 222 9.98 -54.81 41.68
C ASP A 222 9.36 -54.57 40.28
N ASP A 223 10.03 -55.26 39.34
CA ASP A 223 9.70 -55.73 37.98
C ASP A 223 9.53 -54.78 36.75
N VAL A 224 10.68 -54.54 36.09
CA VAL A 224 11.00 -55.05 34.72
C VAL A 224 10.30 -54.48 33.46
N LYS A 225 11.12 -53.78 32.66
CA LYS A 225 11.16 -53.65 31.17
C LYS A 225 9.91 -53.16 30.41
N SER A 226 10.03 -51.96 29.82
CA SER A 226 10.45 -51.82 28.41
C SER A 226 10.70 -50.35 28.04
N GLU A 227 11.84 -50.03 27.42
CA GLU A 227 12.16 -48.67 26.96
C GLU A 227 12.09 -48.59 25.43
N ASP A 228 11.23 -47.72 24.92
CA ASP A 228 11.13 -47.38 23.50
C ASP A 228 10.59 -45.93 23.38
N ALA A 229 11.49 -44.94 23.39
CA ALA A 229 11.13 -43.52 23.38
C ALA A 229 12.21 -42.65 22.73
N ALA A 230 11.90 -42.06 21.58
CA ALA A 230 12.72 -41.01 20.97
C ALA A 230 12.32 -39.63 21.55
N SER A 231 13.31 -38.80 21.90
CA SER A 231 13.08 -37.46 22.45
C SER A 231 13.09 -36.37 21.37
N GLU A 232 12.08 -35.49 21.40
CA GLU A 232 12.04 -34.27 20.59
C GLU A 232 12.92 -33.16 21.20
N PRO A 233 13.72 -32.41 20.42
CA PRO A 233 14.29 -31.15 20.88
C PRO A 233 13.22 -30.03 20.86
N ALA A 234 13.15 -29.27 21.95
CA ALA A 234 12.14 -28.22 22.12
C ALA A 234 12.32 -27.03 21.16
N ALA A 235 11.20 -26.36 20.84
CA ALA A 235 11.21 -25.18 19.97
C ALA A 235 11.40 -23.88 20.77
N GLU A 236 12.49 -23.15 20.49
CA GLU A 236 12.68 -21.79 21.00
C GLU A 236 11.70 -20.79 20.36
N ALA A 237 11.35 -19.74 21.12
CA ALA A 237 10.60 -18.59 20.65
C ALA A 237 11.55 -17.51 20.10
N PRO A 238 11.12 -16.68 19.13
CA PRO A 238 11.92 -15.53 18.69
C PRO A 238 12.06 -14.49 19.82
N PRO A 239 13.22 -13.81 19.94
CA PRO A 239 13.38 -12.70 20.86
C PRO A 239 12.54 -11.49 20.42
N ALA A 240 12.33 -10.55 21.34
CA ALA A 240 11.75 -9.24 21.03
C ALA A 240 12.79 -8.32 20.37
N GLU A 241 12.33 -7.34 19.60
CA GLU A 241 13.15 -6.24 19.09
C GLU A 241 13.24 -5.16 20.18
N GLU A 242 14.45 -4.78 20.58
CA GLU A 242 14.71 -3.61 21.42
C GLU A 242 14.96 -2.37 20.57
N SER A 243 14.50 -1.21 21.05
CA SER A 243 14.73 0.08 20.40
C SER A 243 16.20 0.53 20.54
N PRO A 244 16.81 1.13 19.50
CA PRO A 244 18.15 1.71 19.64
C PRO A 244 18.09 3.08 20.34
N GLU A 245 18.86 3.24 21.42
CA GLU A 245 19.28 4.56 21.93
C GLU A 245 20.67 4.94 21.36
N PRO A 246 21.00 6.23 21.26
CA PRO A 246 22.16 6.69 20.49
C PRO A 246 23.48 6.57 21.26
N THR A 247 24.47 5.87 20.69
CA THR A 247 25.87 5.94 21.11
C THR A 247 26.55 7.15 20.48
N ALA A 248 27.20 7.99 21.29
CA ALA A 248 28.01 9.11 20.80
C ALA A 248 29.30 8.62 20.13
N GLU A 249 29.79 9.37 19.14
CA GLU A 249 31.07 9.12 18.48
C GLU A 249 32.19 9.93 19.17
N GLU A 250 33.20 9.24 19.72
CA GLU A 250 34.45 9.90 20.15
C GLU A 250 35.39 10.06 18.95
N SER A 251 35.55 11.28 18.46
CA SER A 251 36.47 11.60 17.37
C SER A 251 37.88 11.86 17.87
N THR A 252 38.80 10.90 17.69
CA THR A 252 40.25 11.14 17.85
C THR A 252 40.79 11.92 16.65
N ALA A 253 41.30 13.12 16.87
CA ALA A 253 41.99 13.94 15.86
C ALA A 253 43.46 14.17 16.25
N GLU A 254 44.35 14.21 15.25
CA GLU A 254 45.79 14.43 15.44
C GLU A 254 46.16 15.92 15.55
N GLU A 255 47.36 16.21 16.04
CA GLU A 255 47.84 17.56 16.33
C GLU A 255 48.24 18.36 15.07
N SER A 256 47.95 19.67 15.04
CA SER A 256 48.88 20.65 14.46
C SER A 256 48.75 22.06 15.08
N THR A 257 49.67 22.35 16.00
CA THR A 257 50.32 23.65 16.27
C THR A 257 49.71 24.96 15.73
N ALA A 258 49.34 25.88 16.62
CA ALA A 258 49.58 27.33 16.43
C ALA A 258 49.64 28.10 17.78
N GLU A 259 50.61 29.00 17.91
CA GLU A 259 50.80 29.95 19.02
C GLU A 259 49.60 30.94 19.11
N ALA A 260 49.01 31.25 20.28
CA ALA A 260 49.53 31.82 21.54
C ALA A 260 49.70 33.35 21.52
N ALA A 261 48.80 34.06 22.21
CA ALA A 261 48.97 35.47 22.64
C ALA A 261 48.08 35.78 23.87
N THR A 262 48.71 35.82 25.04
CA THR A 262 48.21 36.48 26.27
C THR A 262 48.91 37.86 26.39
N PRO A 263 48.84 38.64 27.50
CA PRO A 263 47.93 38.65 28.66
C PRO A 263 47.29 40.04 28.91
N GLU A 264 46.58 40.22 30.02
CA GLU A 264 46.95 41.25 31.01
C GLU A 264 46.45 40.87 32.42
N GLU A 265 47.06 41.43 33.48
CA GLU A 265 47.10 40.85 34.83
C GLU A 265 46.65 41.79 35.96
N THR A 266 45.87 41.25 36.93
CA THR A 266 45.70 41.74 38.32
C THR A 266 45.07 43.15 38.50
N VAL A 267 44.64 43.66 39.66
CA VAL A 267 44.72 43.34 41.12
C VAL A 267 43.28 43.58 41.68
N ALA A 268 42.72 42.98 42.76
CA ALA A 268 43.19 42.99 44.15
C ALA A 268 42.37 42.11 45.15
N THR A 269 43.08 41.54 46.13
CA THR A 269 42.75 41.25 47.56
C THR A 269 41.30 41.03 48.09
N GLU A 270 41.08 39.83 48.67
CA GLU A 270 40.54 39.52 50.04
C GLU A 270 39.19 40.09 50.57
N PRO A 271 38.53 39.44 51.57
CA PRO A 271 38.43 38.02 51.93
C PRO A 271 36.93 37.55 52.08
N SER A 272 36.66 36.40 52.73
CA SER A 272 35.36 35.68 52.68
C SER A 272 34.52 35.62 53.98
N ALA A 273 33.19 35.41 53.84
CA ALA A 273 32.13 35.22 54.88
C ALA A 273 31.70 36.53 55.61
N PRO A 274 30.50 36.65 56.25
CA PRO A 274 29.41 35.70 56.62
C PRO A 274 28.13 35.84 55.74
N ALA A 275 26.98 35.13 55.84
CA ALA A 275 26.27 34.29 56.82
C ALA A 275 25.28 34.99 57.81
N GLU A 276 23.99 34.58 57.80
CA GLU A 276 22.93 34.62 58.86
C GLU A 276 21.60 34.05 58.27
N GLU A 277 21.01 32.95 58.77
CA GLU A 277 20.02 32.78 59.88
C GLU A 277 18.54 33.12 59.49
N THR A 278 17.50 32.26 59.58
CA THR A 278 16.93 31.36 60.64
C THR A 278 16.29 32.11 61.82
N PRO A 279 15.12 31.72 62.38
CA PRO A 279 14.85 30.43 63.09
C PRO A 279 13.44 29.82 62.79
N ALA A 280 12.92 28.73 63.35
CA ALA A 280 13.37 27.45 63.96
C ALA A 280 12.07 26.56 64.05
N ALA A 281 11.91 25.40 64.71
CA ALA A 281 12.68 24.51 65.58
C ALA A 281 12.07 23.07 65.46
N GLU A 282 12.55 21.97 66.05
CA GLU A 282 13.70 21.74 66.94
C GLU A 282 14.25 20.29 66.74
N THR A 283 15.44 20.03 67.31
CA THR A 283 16.31 18.82 67.32
C THR A 283 15.64 17.43 67.54
N THR A 284 16.22 16.26 67.20
CA THR A 284 17.56 15.73 67.61
C THR A 284 18.23 14.70 66.64
N THR A 285 19.48 14.34 66.96
CA THR A 285 20.39 13.30 66.38
C THR A 285 19.83 11.86 66.40
N ASP A 286 20.38 10.80 65.77
CA ASP A 286 21.79 10.46 65.39
C ASP A 286 21.84 9.34 64.30
N GLU A 287 23.03 8.89 63.86
CA GLU A 287 23.21 7.82 62.85
C GLU A 287 23.43 6.38 63.41
N SER A 288 22.71 5.39 62.83
CA SER A 288 23.07 3.95 62.77
C SER A 288 23.12 3.16 64.12
N PRO A 289 23.12 1.80 64.12
CA PRO A 289 23.26 0.84 63.00
C PRO A 289 22.09 -0.19 62.90
N ALA A 290 22.39 -1.36 62.32
CA ALA A 290 21.44 -2.32 61.77
C ALA A 290 20.62 -3.21 62.74
N SER A 291 19.58 -3.83 62.16
CA SER A 291 18.84 -5.05 62.55
C SER A 291 17.45 -4.92 63.20
N GLU A 292 16.68 -6.00 63.01
CA GLU A 292 15.38 -6.38 63.59
C GLU A 292 14.06 -5.66 63.17
N THR A 293 13.16 -6.49 62.62
CA THR A 293 11.69 -6.46 62.71
C THR A 293 10.89 -5.17 62.42
N ALA A 294 10.16 -5.19 61.29
CA ALA A 294 8.69 -5.10 61.31
C ALA A 294 8.09 -5.60 59.97
N ALA A 295 6.97 -6.33 60.01
CA ALA A 295 6.14 -6.54 58.83
C ALA A 295 5.29 -5.28 58.58
N PRO A 296 5.00 -4.90 57.32
CA PRO A 296 4.11 -3.77 57.03
C PRO A 296 2.71 -4.05 57.61
N PRO A 297 2.03 -3.04 58.18
CA PRO A 297 0.76 -3.26 58.86
C PRO A 297 -0.31 -3.74 57.86
N THR A 298 -0.98 -4.83 58.21
CA THR A 298 -2.16 -5.33 57.51
C THR A 298 -3.35 -4.38 57.72
N GLN A 299 -3.33 -3.25 57.00
CA GLN A 299 -4.53 -2.42 56.86
C GLN A 299 -5.64 -3.28 56.24
N SER A 300 -6.85 -3.13 56.79
CA SER A 300 -7.92 -4.11 56.60
C SER A 300 -8.36 -4.22 55.14
N ALA A 301 -8.83 -5.42 54.78
CA ALA A 301 -9.45 -5.66 53.48
C ALA A 301 -10.76 -4.85 53.38
N ALA A 302 -10.65 -3.59 52.94
CA ALA A 302 -11.78 -2.72 52.71
C ALA A 302 -12.78 -3.41 51.77
N THR A 303 -14.01 -3.63 52.26
CA THR A 303 -15.00 -4.49 51.61
C THR A 303 -15.38 -3.95 50.24
N ILE A 304 -14.71 -4.44 49.19
CA ILE A 304 -14.98 -4.07 47.80
C ILE A 304 -16.44 -4.46 47.51
N ASP A 305 -17.28 -3.45 47.31
CA ASP A 305 -18.72 -3.62 47.03
C ASP A 305 -18.92 -4.77 46.02
N PRO A 306 -19.65 -5.84 46.39
CA PRO A 306 -19.85 -6.99 45.52
C PRO A 306 -20.48 -6.60 44.17
N LYS A 307 -21.24 -5.50 44.09
CA LYS A 307 -21.75 -4.96 42.82
C LYS A 307 -20.63 -4.40 41.94
N ARG A 308 -19.63 -3.70 42.51
CA ARG A 308 -18.43 -3.24 41.76
C ARG A 308 -17.59 -4.42 41.28
N ARG A 309 -17.36 -5.44 42.12
CA ARG A 309 -16.62 -6.66 41.73
C ARG A 309 -17.35 -7.40 40.60
N ALA A 310 -18.65 -7.64 40.74
CA ALA A 310 -19.48 -8.27 39.70
C ALA A 310 -19.51 -7.45 38.39
N LEU A 311 -19.54 -6.11 38.46
CA LEU A 311 -19.51 -5.25 37.27
C LEU A 311 -18.14 -5.28 36.56
N GLN A 312 -17.03 -5.35 37.30
CA GLN A 312 -15.69 -5.55 36.74
C GLN A 312 -15.56 -6.93 36.09
N GLU A 313 -16.06 -7.98 36.74
CA GLU A 313 -16.11 -9.36 36.22
C GLU A 313 -16.91 -9.42 34.91
N GLN A 314 -18.12 -8.86 34.89
CA GLN A 314 -18.95 -8.76 33.67
C GLN A 314 -18.29 -7.94 32.56
N ARG A 315 -17.52 -6.89 32.89
CA ARG A 315 -16.74 -6.11 31.90
C ARG A 315 -15.56 -6.93 31.36
N ARG A 316 -14.88 -7.73 32.20
CA ARG A 316 -13.81 -8.65 31.81
C ARG A 316 -14.35 -9.76 30.89
N ASP A 317 -15.48 -10.35 31.23
CA ASP A 317 -16.16 -11.39 30.43
C ASP A 317 -16.68 -10.85 29.10
N LYS A 318 -17.26 -9.64 29.07
CA LYS A 318 -17.66 -8.99 27.82
C LYS A 318 -16.44 -8.74 26.92
N ARG A 319 -15.33 -8.25 27.47
CA ARG A 319 -14.06 -8.08 26.74
C ARG A 319 -13.47 -9.41 26.25
N ARG A 320 -13.53 -10.48 27.06
CA ARG A 320 -13.10 -11.84 26.66
C ARG A 320 -13.95 -12.37 25.51
N LYS A 321 -15.28 -12.43 25.68
CA LYS A 321 -16.23 -12.90 24.64
C LYS A 321 -16.15 -12.06 23.35
N GLN A 322 -15.83 -10.77 23.44
CA GLN A 322 -15.52 -9.94 22.27
C GLN A 322 -14.21 -10.37 21.59
N LYS A 323 -13.09 -10.47 22.33
CA LYS A 323 -11.81 -10.95 21.79
C LYS A 323 -11.91 -12.34 21.16
N ASP A 324 -12.66 -13.25 21.78
CA ASP A 324 -12.86 -14.61 21.27
C ASP A 324 -13.69 -14.61 19.96
N ARG A 325 -14.72 -13.75 19.87
CA ARG A 325 -15.50 -13.54 18.64
C ARG A 325 -14.68 -12.90 17.52
N GLU A 326 -13.84 -11.93 17.85
CA GLU A 326 -12.90 -11.29 16.91
C GLU A 326 -11.83 -12.28 16.43
N ARG A 327 -11.27 -13.09 17.34
CA ARG A 327 -10.33 -14.16 17.02
C ARG A 327 -10.96 -15.20 16.09
N SER A 328 -12.18 -15.67 16.38
CA SER A 328 -12.90 -16.60 15.51
C SER A 328 -13.27 -16.00 14.15
N LYS A 329 -13.54 -14.68 14.07
CA LYS A 329 -13.72 -13.99 12.78
C LYS A 329 -12.40 -13.94 11.97
N LYS A 330 -11.26 -13.69 12.63
CA LYS A 330 -9.93 -13.70 11.99
C LYS A 330 -9.51 -15.11 11.56
N GLU A 331 -9.69 -16.12 12.40
CA GLU A 331 -9.42 -17.53 12.08
C GLU A 331 -10.15 -17.94 10.79
N LYS A 332 -11.46 -17.67 10.71
CA LYS A 332 -12.29 -18.00 9.53
C LYS A 332 -11.85 -17.31 8.23
N ALA A 333 -11.08 -16.22 8.29
CA ALA A 333 -10.56 -15.54 7.10
C ALA A 333 -9.41 -16.32 6.42
N PHE A 334 -8.80 -17.30 7.10
CA PHE A 334 -7.73 -18.14 6.55
C PHE A 334 -8.19 -19.57 6.19
N LYS A 335 -9.51 -19.82 6.22
CA LYS A 335 -10.10 -21.16 5.98
C LYS A 335 -9.61 -21.80 4.67
N ASP A 336 -9.48 -20.99 3.62
CA ASP A 336 -9.11 -21.45 2.28
C ASP A 336 -7.60 -21.81 2.16
N TYR A 337 -6.82 -21.56 3.23
CA TYR A 337 -5.41 -21.88 3.37
C TYR A 337 -5.12 -22.99 4.40
N TYR A 338 -6.15 -23.71 4.90
CA TYR A 338 -5.98 -24.76 5.92
C TYR A 338 -5.40 -26.09 5.39
N ASP A 339 -5.64 -26.37 4.11
CA ASP A 339 -5.07 -27.49 3.33
C ASP A 339 -4.90 -26.97 1.89
N PHE A 340 -3.79 -26.27 1.66
CA PHE A 340 -3.54 -25.55 0.41
C PHE A 340 -2.12 -25.83 -0.09
N ARG A 341 -1.99 -25.99 -1.42
CA ARG A 341 -0.73 -26.32 -2.09
C ARG A 341 -0.67 -25.71 -3.50
N GLU A 342 0.18 -24.71 -3.70
CA GLU A 342 0.36 -24.03 -5.00
C GLU A 342 1.86 -23.98 -5.39
N PRO A 343 2.25 -24.21 -6.67
CA PRO A 343 3.66 -24.15 -7.07
C PRO A 343 4.29 -22.77 -6.86
N ILE A 344 5.53 -22.73 -6.36
CA ILE A 344 6.26 -21.48 -6.06
C ILE A 344 6.32 -20.53 -7.28
N SER A 345 6.52 -21.10 -8.47
CA SER A 345 6.57 -20.36 -9.74
C SER A 345 5.20 -19.89 -10.28
N LYS A 346 4.12 -19.99 -9.50
CA LYS A 346 2.74 -19.67 -9.94
C LYS A 346 1.86 -18.98 -8.90
N ILE A 347 2.26 -18.91 -7.64
CA ILE A 347 1.43 -18.32 -6.59
C ILE A 347 1.32 -16.79 -6.77
N PRO A 348 0.10 -16.21 -6.82
CA PRO A 348 -0.07 -14.76 -6.93
C PRO A 348 0.43 -14.00 -5.70
N HIS A 349 0.94 -12.77 -5.92
CA HIS A 349 1.54 -11.93 -4.88
C HIS A 349 0.62 -11.68 -3.67
N HIS A 350 -0.65 -11.35 -3.90
CA HIS A 350 -1.61 -11.11 -2.82
C HIS A 350 -1.87 -12.35 -1.95
N ARG A 351 -1.77 -13.57 -2.52
CA ARG A 351 -1.87 -14.82 -1.74
C ARG A 351 -0.63 -15.06 -0.88
N VAL A 352 0.57 -14.67 -1.34
CA VAL A 352 1.78 -14.72 -0.51
C VAL A 352 1.63 -13.81 0.72
N LEU A 353 1.10 -12.58 0.54
CA LEU A 353 0.82 -11.67 1.65
C LEU A 353 -0.27 -12.22 2.59
N ALA A 354 -1.35 -12.77 2.05
CA ALA A 354 -2.41 -13.42 2.84
C ALA A 354 -1.88 -14.61 3.67
N ILE A 355 -1.04 -15.46 3.09
CA ILE A 355 -0.41 -16.61 3.73
C ILE A 355 0.58 -16.15 4.81
N ASN A 356 1.47 -15.18 4.51
CA ASN A 356 2.38 -14.60 5.50
C ASN A 356 1.65 -13.92 6.67
N ARG A 357 0.42 -13.42 6.45
CA ARG A 357 -0.46 -12.90 7.52
C ARG A 357 -1.05 -14.02 8.37
N GLY A 358 -1.46 -15.13 7.76
CA GLY A 358 -1.95 -16.34 8.46
C GLY A 358 -0.86 -17.02 9.31
N ASP A 359 0.37 -17.03 8.80
CA ASP A 359 1.57 -17.57 9.46
C ASP A 359 1.97 -16.72 10.67
N ARG A 360 2.08 -15.39 10.50
CA ARG A 360 2.32 -14.43 11.60
C ARG A 360 1.24 -14.49 12.70
N THR A 361 -0.01 -14.75 12.33
CA THR A 361 -1.12 -14.91 13.30
C THR A 361 -1.24 -16.31 13.89
N ARG A 362 -0.36 -17.26 13.49
CA ARG A 362 -0.32 -18.67 13.96
C ARG A 362 -1.64 -19.43 13.78
N PHE A 363 -2.43 -19.10 12.75
CA PHE A 363 -3.59 -19.90 12.35
C PHE A 363 -3.23 -21.02 11.34
N ILE A 364 -2.21 -20.76 10.52
CA ILE A 364 -1.62 -21.72 9.60
C ILE A 364 -0.11 -21.81 9.83
N ARG A 365 0.49 -22.92 9.41
CA ARG A 365 1.94 -23.15 9.33
C ARG A 365 2.30 -23.31 7.85
N VAL A 366 3.25 -22.50 7.38
CA VAL A 366 3.73 -22.53 5.99
C VAL A 366 4.97 -23.42 5.87
N LYS A 367 5.05 -24.21 4.80
CA LYS A 367 6.23 -25.00 4.41
C LYS A 367 6.48 -24.96 2.89
N ILE A 368 7.69 -25.30 2.46
CA ILE A 368 8.03 -25.62 1.07
C ILE A 368 8.18 -27.14 0.91
N ASP A 369 7.33 -27.71 0.07
CA ASP A 369 7.33 -29.12 -0.33
C ASP A 369 8.07 -29.32 -1.66
N CYS A 370 8.89 -30.37 -1.77
CA CYS A 370 9.69 -30.66 -2.95
C CYS A 370 10.01 -32.15 -3.11
N ASP A 371 10.34 -32.58 -4.34
CA ASP A 371 10.72 -33.95 -4.67
C ASP A 371 12.10 -34.27 -4.08
N TRP A 372 12.10 -34.84 -2.86
CA TRP A 372 13.30 -35.13 -2.07
C TRP A 372 14.29 -36.03 -2.81
N ASP A 373 13.81 -37.08 -3.49
CA ASP A 373 14.67 -38.05 -4.17
C ASP A 373 15.44 -37.38 -5.32
N ARG A 374 14.78 -36.50 -6.09
CA ARG A 374 15.46 -35.68 -7.11
C ARG A 374 16.38 -34.63 -6.53
N LEU A 375 16.01 -34.01 -5.40
CA LEU A 375 16.83 -33.00 -4.75
C LEU A 375 18.14 -33.62 -4.23
N ASN A 376 18.06 -34.78 -3.58
CA ASN A 376 19.19 -35.55 -3.11
C ASN A 376 20.06 -36.05 -4.29
N ALA A 377 19.45 -36.60 -5.35
CA ALA A 377 20.20 -37.04 -6.53
C ALA A 377 20.92 -35.89 -7.26
N LEU A 378 20.29 -34.71 -7.38
CA LEU A 378 20.93 -33.50 -7.92
C LEU A 378 22.06 -33.01 -7.02
N ALA A 379 21.94 -33.17 -5.71
CA ALA A 379 22.99 -32.81 -4.78
C ALA A 379 24.21 -33.76 -4.90
N GLU A 380 23.99 -35.07 -4.93
CA GLU A 380 25.05 -36.07 -5.15
C GLU A 380 25.79 -35.79 -6.48
N GLU A 381 25.05 -35.60 -7.58
CA GLU A 381 25.59 -35.22 -8.91
C GLU A 381 26.43 -33.93 -8.90
N THR A 382 26.14 -33.01 -7.97
CA THR A 382 26.81 -31.70 -7.91
C THR A 382 28.04 -31.69 -6.99
N ALA A 383 28.00 -32.47 -5.90
CA ALA A 383 28.93 -32.33 -4.79
C ALA A 383 29.92 -33.49 -4.64
N ILE A 384 29.64 -34.67 -5.22
CA ILE A 384 30.46 -35.88 -5.06
C ILE A 384 30.86 -36.40 -6.45
N PRO A 385 32.16 -36.35 -6.82
CA PRO A 385 32.64 -36.97 -8.05
C PRO A 385 32.37 -38.48 -8.07
N ALA A 386 31.95 -39.02 -9.22
CA ALA A 386 31.54 -40.41 -9.36
C ALA A 386 32.70 -41.42 -9.20
N ASP A 387 33.93 -40.94 -9.28
CA ASP A 387 35.21 -41.64 -9.12
C ASP A 387 35.87 -41.41 -7.75
N HIS A 388 35.23 -40.68 -6.84
CA HIS A 388 35.79 -40.34 -5.54
C HIS A 388 35.97 -41.58 -4.63
N PRO A 389 37.12 -41.78 -3.97
CA PRO A 389 37.36 -43.01 -3.18
C PRO A 389 36.39 -43.25 -2.01
N GLN A 390 35.74 -42.20 -1.49
CA GLN A 390 34.92 -42.23 -0.26
C GLN A 390 33.41 -41.99 -0.51
N VAL A 391 32.87 -42.25 -1.72
CA VAL A 391 31.46 -41.93 -2.06
C VAL A 391 30.44 -42.41 -1.00
N GLU A 392 30.55 -43.64 -0.53
CA GLU A 392 29.57 -44.21 0.42
C GLU A 392 29.66 -43.62 1.84
N PHE A 393 30.78 -42.98 2.20
CA PHE A 393 30.90 -42.18 3.42
C PHE A 393 30.39 -40.75 3.21
N LEU A 394 30.70 -40.13 2.06
CA LEU A 394 30.28 -38.76 1.74
C LEU A 394 28.77 -38.61 1.53
N LYS A 395 28.08 -39.60 0.95
CA LYS A 395 26.61 -39.56 0.73
C LYS A 395 25.83 -39.30 2.04
N PRO A 396 26.05 -40.04 3.15
CA PRO A 396 25.49 -39.69 4.46
C PRO A 396 25.82 -38.27 4.95
N CYS A 397 27.07 -37.81 4.80
CA CYS A 397 27.48 -36.45 5.21
C CYS A 397 26.70 -35.37 4.46
N LEU A 398 26.61 -35.52 3.13
CA LEU A 398 25.85 -34.63 2.25
C LEU A 398 24.36 -34.67 2.62
N ARG A 399 23.79 -35.84 2.91
CA ARG A 399 22.39 -36.00 3.30
C ARG A 399 22.06 -35.30 4.63
N ASP A 400 22.91 -35.41 5.63
CA ASP A 400 22.76 -34.67 6.90
C ASP A 400 22.85 -33.15 6.65
N GLY A 401 23.89 -32.69 5.94
CA GLY A 401 24.03 -31.28 5.56
C GLY A 401 22.80 -30.74 4.82
N LEU A 402 22.26 -31.50 3.87
CA LEU A 402 21.04 -31.17 3.13
C LEU A 402 19.83 -30.99 4.06
N GLN A 403 19.55 -31.99 4.91
CA GLN A 403 18.33 -32.00 5.73
C GLN A 403 18.40 -31.02 6.90
N ARG A 404 19.54 -30.96 7.60
CA ARG A 404 19.72 -30.23 8.86
C ARG A 404 20.13 -28.76 8.66
N LEU A 405 20.88 -28.45 7.60
CA LEU A 405 21.48 -27.12 7.39
C LEU A 405 20.98 -26.44 6.12
N MET A 406 21.02 -27.11 4.96
CA MET A 406 20.70 -26.47 3.67
C MET A 406 19.21 -26.19 3.50
N LEU A 407 18.35 -27.21 3.60
CA LEU A 407 16.91 -27.04 3.33
C LEU A 407 16.28 -25.97 4.23
N PRO A 408 16.54 -25.91 5.56
CA PRO A 408 16.02 -24.83 6.40
C PRO A 408 16.58 -23.45 6.04
N SER A 409 17.75 -23.33 5.40
CA SER A 409 18.26 -22.07 4.84
C SER A 409 17.53 -21.70 3.55
N LEU A 410 17.54 -22.61 2.57
CA LEU A 410 16.96 -22.40 1.25
C LEU A 410 15.44 -22.15 1.32
N GLU A 411 14.72 -22.80 2.24
CA GLU A 411 13.31 -22.54 2.49
C GLU A 411 13.05 -21.11 2.99
N ARG A 412 13.86 -20.62 3.94
CA ARG A 412 13.78 -19.23 4.43
C ARG A 412 14.15 -18.22 3.35
N GLU A 413 15.17 -18.51 2.54
CA GLU A 413 15.58 -17.68 1.41
C GLU A 413 14.47 -17.58 0.35
N ILE A 414 13.86 -18.70 -0.04
CA ILE A 414 12.78 -18.75 -1.04
C ILE A 414 11.50 -18.09 -0.50
N ARG A 415 11.14 -18.31 0.78
CA ARG A 415 10.03 -17.60 1.42
C ARG A 415 10.26 -16.10 1.50
N ARG A 416 11.49 -15.68 1.82
CA ARG A 416 11.87 -14.26 1.81
C ARG A 416 11.75 -13.68 0.39
N GLU A 417 12.30 -14.35 -0.62
CA GLU A 417 12.24 -13.91 -2.01
C GLU A 417 10.80 -13.80 -2.55
N LEU A 418 9.94 -14.78 -2.24
CA LEU A 418 8.49 -14.67 -2.50
C LEU A 418 7.86 -13.47 -1.80
N THR A 419 8.27 -13.17 -0.57
CA THR A 419 7.75 -12.04 0.21
C THR A 419 8.23 -10.70 -0.35
N ASP A 420 9.53 -10.54 -0.59
CA ASP A 420 10.14 -9.33 -1.14
C ASP A 420 9.54 -9.02 -2.54
N HIS A 421 9.28 -10.03 -3.39
CA HIS A 421 8.57 -9.85 -4.67
C HIS A 421 7.08 -9.47 -4.49
N ALA A 422 6.38 -10.07 -3.53
CA ALA A 422 4.96 -9.81 -3.29
C ALA A 422 4.70 -8.46 -2.62
N GLU A 423 5.61 -7.99 -1.78
CA GLU A 423 5.61 -6.65 -1.22
C GLU A 423 5.90 -5.59 -2.28
N GLY A 424 6.89 -5.81 -3.17
CA GLY A 424 7.17 -4.90 -4.29
C GLY A 424 5.96 -4.66 -5.18
N HIS A 425 5.36 -5.74 -5.73
CA HIS A 425 4.13 -5.66 -6.54
C HIS A 425 2.98 -4.95 -5.81
N ALA A 426 2.83 -5.19 -4.50
CA ALA A 426 1.81 -4.50 -3.71
C ALA A 426 2.10 -2.99 -3.56
N VAL A 427 3.36 -2.60 -3.33
CA VAL A 427 3.78 -1.20 -3.27
C VAL A 427 3.58 -0.50 -4.61
N ASP A 428 3.90 -1.15 -5.73
CA ASP A 428 3.69 -0.60 -7.09
C ASP A 428 2.19 -0.36 -7.37
N VAL A 429 1.33 -1.30 -6.96
CA VAL A 429 -0.14 -1.13 -7.00
C VAL A 429 -0.59 0.02 -6.10
N PHE A 430 -0.10 0.10 -4.86
CA PHE A 430 -0.45 1.20 -3.93
C PHE A 430 -0.01 2.57 -4.48
N ALA A 431 1.16 2.64 -5.10
CA ALA A 431 1.69 3.83 -5.77
C ALA A 431 0.82 4.27 -6.94
N CYS A 432 0.41 3.33 -7.81
CA CYS A 432 -0.54 3.59 -8.89
C CYS A 432 -1.87 4.12 -8.35
N ASN A 433 -2.42 3.48 -7.32
CA ASN A 433 -3.70 3.83 -6.71
C ASN A 433 -3.67 5.22 -6.06
N LEU A 434 -2.57 5.55 -5.35
CA LEU A 434 -2.36 6.88 -4.77
C LEU A 434 -2.26 7.94 -5.88
N ARG A 435 -1.51 7.68 -6.96
CA ARG A 435 -1.37 8.59 -8.10
C ARG A 435 -2.71 8.89 -8.77
N LYS A 436 -3.56 7.88 -8.99
CA LYS A 436 -4.94 8.07 -9.52
C LYS A 436 -5.77 8.97 -8.60
N LEU A 437 -5.72 8.74 -7.29
CA LEU A 437 -6.49 9.48 -6.29
C LEU A 437 -6.04 10.95 -6.14
N LEU A 438 -4.74 11.22 -6.21
CA LEU A 438 -4.17 12.58 -6.11
C LEU A 438 -4.36 13.42 -7.38
N LEU A 439 -4.41 12.77 -8.55
CA LEU A 439 -4.57 13.44 -9.85
C LEU A 439 -6.01 13.48 -10.36
N GLN A 440 -6.99 13.10 -9.53
CA GLN A 440 -8.40 13.30 -9.83
C GLN A 440 -8.71 14.80 -10.08
N PRO A 441 -9.56 15.16 -11.07
CA PRO A 441 -9.86 16.55 -11.37
C PRO A 441 -10.52 17.29 -10.19
N PRO A 442 -10.06 18.51 -9.85
CA PRO A 442 -10.68 19.33 -8.81
C PRO A 442 -12.03 19.93 -9.26
N VAL A 443 -12.91 20.23 -8.31
CA VAL A 443 -14.24 20.80 -8.58
C VAL A 443 -14.30 22.24 -8.06
N HIS A 444 -13.90 23.19 -8.90
CA HIS A 444 -13.87 24.62 -8.56
C HIS A 444 -15.23 25.31 -8.72
N GLY A 445 -15.45 26.38 -7.95
CA GLY A 445 -16.59 27.30 -8.15
C GLY A 445 -17.96 26.77 -7.72
N ARG A 446 -18.02 25.72 -6.89
CA ARG A 446 -19.26 25.06 -6.45
C ARG A 446 -19.34 24.96 -4.93
N ARG A 447 -20.53 25.17 -4.35
CA ARG A 447 -20.81 25.04 -2.91
C ARG A 447 -21.15 23.59 -2.59
N VAL A 448 -20.56 23.05 -1.52
CA VAL A 448 -20.57 21.60 -1.24
C VAL A 448 -21.17 21.29 0.14
N LEU A 449 -22.17 20.42 0.19
CA LEU A 449 -22.63 19.81 1.44
C LEU A 449 -21.89 18.48 1.64
N ALA A 450 -20.89 18.47 2.51
CA ALA A 450 -20.19 17.26 2.89
C ALA A 450 -21.01 16.45 3.91
N VAL A 451 -21.05 15.13 3.71
CA VAL A 451 -21.78 14.17 4.54
C VAL A 451 -20.90 12.99 4.94
N ASP A 452 -20.56 12.90 6.23
CA ASP A 452 -19.89 11.75 6.85
C ASP A 452 -20.96 10.75 7.33
N PRO A 453 -21.10 9.55 6.72
CA PRO A 453 -22.17 8.60 7.06
C PRO A 453 -22.01 7.95 8.44
N GLY A 454 -23.13 7.73 9.14
CA GLY A 454 -23.10 7.09 10.45
C GLY A 454 -24.46 6.60 10.96
N PHE A 455 -24.53 5.31 11.31
CA PHE A 455 -25.74 4.68 11.85
C PHE A 455 -26.13 5.18 13.25
N ARG A 456 -25.29 4.90 14.27
CA ARG A 456 -25.63 5.13 15.70
C ARG A 456 -25.28 6.51 16.19
N SER A 457 -24.22 7.09 15.63
CA SER A 457 -23.74 8.45 15.90
C SER A 457 -24.54 9.52 15.16
N GLY A 458 -25.34 9.12 14.15
CA GLY A 458 -25.86 10.02 13.13
C GLY A 458 -24.78 10.46 12.13
N CYS A 459 -25.21 10.81 10.93
CA CYS A 459 -24.37 11.35 9.87
C CYS A 459 -24.06 12.82 10.14
N LYS A 460 -22.83 13.28 9.89
CA LYS A 460 -22.44 14.69 10.08
C LYS A 460 -22.60 15.42 8.76
N LEU A 461 -22.99 16.68 8.86
CA LEU A 461 -23.24 17.58 7.74
C LEU A 461 -22.35 18.81 7.92
N VAL A 462 -21.64 19.21 6.87
CA VAL A 462 -20.93 20.50 6.80
C VAL A 462 -21.18 21.12 5.45
N ALA A 463 -21.79 22.31 5.43
CA ALA A 463 -21.90 23.13 4.23
C ALA A 463 -20.60 23.94 4.06
N LEU A 464 -20.02 23.87 2.87
CA LEU A 464 -18.82 24.59 2.46
C LEU A 464 -19.13 25.56 1.32
N ASP A 465 -18.46 26.71 1.31
CA ASP A 465 -18.42 27.59 0.14
C ASP A 465 -17.50 27.02 -0.97
N GLN A 466 -17.44 27.74 -2.09
CA GLN A 466 -16.61 27.40 -3.25
C GLN A 466 -15.08 27.49 -3.02
N PHE A 467 -14.64 27.92 -1.84
CA PHE A 467 -13.24 27.97 -1.41
C PHE A 467 -12.93 26.94 -0.30
N GLY A 468 -13.93 26.20 0.17
CA GLY A 468 -13.79 25.26 1.29
C GLY A 468 -13.83 25.91 2.67
N THR A 469 -14.39 27.11 2.79
CA THR A 469 -14.75 27.76 4.07
C THR A 469 -16.04 27.17 4.61
N ILE A 470 -16.18 27.04 5.93
CA ILE A 470 -17.39 26.50 6.56
C ILE A 470 -18.49 27.57 6.59
N LEU A 471 -19.69 27.20 6.12
CA LEU A 471 -20.90 28.02 6.21
C LEU A 471 -21.79 27.57 7.38
N GLU A 472 -22.02 26.26 7.50
CA GLU A 472 -22.95 25.69 8.47
C GLU A 472 -22.58 24.22 8.79
N GLN A 473 -22.97 23.73 9.97
CA GLN A 473 -22.81 22.33 10.37
C GLN A 473 -24.10 21.72 10.98
N GLY A 474 -24.18 20.39 11.00
CA GLY A 474 -25.32 19.67 11.59
C GLY A 474 -25.10 18.17 11.75
N VAL A 475 -26.06 17.49 12.40
CA VAL A 475 -26.08 16.02 12.54
C VAL A 475 -27.50 15.50 12.30
N ILE A 476 -27.65 14.53 11.41
CA ILE A 476 -28.93 13.86 11.11
C ILE A 476 -28.85 12.36 11.43
N HIS A 477 -30.00 11.69 11.56
CA HIS A 477 -30.06 10.26 11.89
C HIS A 477 -30.89 9.51 10.86
N LEU A 478 -30.27 8.52 10.19
CA LEU A 478 -30.95 7.65 9.21
C LEU A 478 -31.82 6.56 9.86
N ILE A 479 -31.49 6.18 11.10
CA ILE A 479 -32.15 5.11 11.84
C ILE A 479 -32.65 5.66 13.18
N GLY A 480 -33.93 5.41 13.47
CA GLY A 480 -34.58 5.79 14.72
C GLY A 480 -36.10 5.84 14.57
N PRO A 481 -36.79 6.48 15.53
CA PRO A 481 -38.18 6.88 15.38
C PRO A 481 -38.42 7.71 14.11
N GLU A 482 -39.59 7.52 13.47
CA GLU A 482 -39.90 8.13 12.17
C GLU A 482 -39.84 9.66 12.20
N ASP A 483 -40.26 10.28 13.30
CA ASP A 483 -40.18 11.73 13.52
C ASP A 483 -38.73 12.26 13.51
N ARG A 484 -37.77 11.45 13.98
CA ARG A 484 -36.34 11.79 13.95
C ARG A 484 -35.78 11.70 12.53
N VAL A 485 -36.18 10.69 11.77
CA VAL A 485 -35.76 10.52 10.37
C VAL A 485 -36.38 11.60 9.48
N ALA A 486 -37.65 11.94 9.70
CA ALA A 486 -38.35 13.04 9.02
C ALA A 486 -37.68 14.40 9.29
N ARG A 487 -37.36 14.72 10.55
CA ARG A 487 -36.57 15.92 10.89
C ARG A 487 -35.19 15.90 10.23
N GLY A 488 -34.55 14.73 10.12
CA GLY A 488 -33.28 14.57 9.42
C GLY A 488 -33.37 14.89 7.92
N ARG A 489 -34.42 14.41 7.24
CA ARG A 489 -34.71 14.74 5.84
C ARG A 489 -34.94 16.24 5.67
N GLN A 490 -35.82 16.82 6.49
CA GLN A 490 -36.18 18.23 6.45
C GLN A 490 -34.96 19.15 6.65
N ARG A 491 -34.12 18.85 7.64
CA ARG A 491 -32.90 19.62 7.90
C ARG A 491 -31.89 19.55 6.75
N LEU A 492 -31.80 18.43 6.01
CA LEU A 492 -30.94 18.36 4.82
C LEU A 492 -31.46 19.28 3.70
N ILE A 493 -32.77 19.32 3.47
CA ILE A 493 -33.41 20.21 2.48
C ILE A 493 -33.17 21.68 2.85
N GLU A 494 -33.31 22.02 4.14
CA GLU A 494 -33.01 23.36 4.67
C GLU A 494 -31.57 23.76 4.41
N MET A 495 -30.59 22.92 4.80
CA MET A 495 -29.17 23.22 4.58
C MET A 495 -28.82 23.37 3.09
N ILE A 496 -29.40 22.56 2.21
CA ILE A 496 -29.17 22.67 0.75
C ILE A 496 -29.72 23.99 0.20
N ARG A 497 -30.94 24.38 0.58
CA ARG A 497 -31.55 25.63 0.10
C ARG A 497 -30.94 26.89 0.73
N GLN A 498 -30.62 26.87 2.02
CA GLN A 498 -30.08 28.03 2.76
C GLN A 498 -28.64 28.37 2.36
N ASN A 499 -27.79 27.35 2.18
CA ASN A 499 -26.39 27.54 1.79
C ASN A 499 -26.17 27.47 0.27
N GLU A 500 -27.25 27.35 -0.51
CA GLU A 500 -27.24 27.28 -1.98
C GLU A 500 -26.32 26.20 -2.55
N VAL A 501 -26.41 24.99 -2.01
CA VAL A 501 -25.51 23.88 -2.33
C VAL A 501 -25.73 23.38 -3.75
N ASP A 502 -24.64 23.33 -4.53
CA ASP A 502 -24.61 22.68 -5.85
C ASP A 502 -24.47 21.15 -5.73
N ILE A 503 -23.60 20.69 -4.82
CA ILE A 503 -23.15 19.29 -4.78
C ILE A 503 -23.20 18.73 -3.35
N VAL A 504 -23.77 17.54 -3.19
CA VAL A 504 -23.70 16.75 -1.94
C VAL A 504 -22.57 15.72 -2.04
N ALA A 505 -21.51 15.89 -1.25
CA ALA A 505 -20.35 15.00 -1.20
C ALA A 505 -20.51 13.97 -0.07
N ILE A 506 -20.65 12.68 -0.39
CA ILE A 506 -20.97 11.62 0.57
C ILE A 506 -19.74 10.72 0.78
N GLY A 507 -19.30 10.53 2.03
CA GLY A 507 -18.22 9.59 2.36
C GLY A 507 -18.55 8.14 1.96
N ASN A 508 -17.56 7.37 1.51
CA ASN A 508 -17.74 5.99 1.05
C ASN A 508 -17.83 4.93 2.18
N GLY A 509 -17.99 5.35 3.44
CA GLY A 509 -17.92 4.50 4.63
C GLY A 509 -19.21 3.88 5.15
N THR A 510 -19.31 3.82 6.47
CA THR A 510 -20.34 3.04 7.18
C THR A 510 -21.70 3.74 7.14
N ALA A 511 -22.68 3.13 6.48
CA ALA A 511 -23.98 3.70 6.12
C ALA A 511 -24.01 4.57 4.85
N CYS A 512 -22.95 4.55 4.03
CA CYS A 512 -22.89 5.30 2.76
C CYS A 512 -24.11 5.06 1.85
N ARG A 513 -24.55 3.80 1.68
CA ARG A 513 -25.71 3.46 0.83
C ARG A 513 -27.03 4.01 1.39
N GLU A 514 -27.21 3.94 2.70
CA GLU A 514 -28.39 4.47 3.37
C GLU A 514 -28.44 6.01 3.28
N THR A 515 -27.28 6.68 3.34
CA THR A 515 -27.15 8.12 3.05
C THR A 515 -27.45 8.43 1.58
N GLU A 516 -26.88 7.68 0.64
CA GLU A 516 -27.09 7.85 -0.80
C GLU A 516 -28.58 7.75 -1.15
N ASN A 517 -29.27 6.72 -0.65
CA ASN A 517 -30.72 6.56 -0.85
C ASN A 517 -31.50 7.77 -0.31
N LEU A 518 -31.13 8.31 0.85
CA LEU A 518 -31.77 9.52 1.38
C LEU A 518 -31.52 10.74 0.49
N VAL A 519 -30.26 11.04 0.17
CA VAL A 519 -29.85 12.21 -0.64
C VAL A 519 -30.45 12.15 -2.05
N ALA A 520 -30.32 11.02 -2.76
CA ALA A 520 -30.91 10.80 -4.07
C ALA A 520 -32.44 10.95 -4.05
N SER A 521 -33.11 10.47 -3.00
CA SER A 521 -34.56 10.62 -2.84
C SER A 521 -35.02 12.04 -2.50
N ILE A 522 -34.12 12.92 -2.05
CA ILE A 522 -34.39 14.34 -1.79
C ILE A 522 -34.20 15.13 -3.08
N ILE A 523 -33.05 14.97 -3.75
CA ILE A 523 -32.74 15.60 -5.04
C ILE A 523 -33.82 15.27 -6.08
N SER A 524 -34.24 14.00 -6.18
CA SER A 524 -35.24 13.57 -7.18
C SER A 524 -36.71 13.88 -6.86
N LYS A 525 -37.03 14.50 -5.72
CA LYS A 525 -38.44 14.72 -5.28
C LYS A 525 -38.73 16.06 -4.62
N ASP A 526 -37.84 16.53 -3.75
CA ASP A 526 -38.10 17.68 -2.88
C ASP A 526 -37.36 18.94 -3.37
N ILE A 527 -36.30 18.77 -4.18
CA ILE A 527 -35.43 19.82 -4.72
C ILE A 527 -35.42 19.76 -6.25
N THR A 528 -36.60 19.95 -6.84
CA THR A 528 -36.79 20.05 -8.31
C THR A 528 -36.61 21.48 -8.84
N ASP A 529 -36.41 22.45 -7.94
CA ASP A 529 -36.24 23.89 -8.18
C ASP A 529 -34.79 24.31 -8.48
N ARG A 530 -33.81 23.44 -8.23
CA ARG A 530 -32.37 23.71 -8.44
C ARG A 530 -31.63 22.49 -9.01
N GLU A 531 -30.54 22.77 -9.72
CA GLU A 531 -29.62 21.78 -10.30
C GLU A 531 -28.67 21.20 -9.24
N VAL A 532 -29.20 20.39 -8.31
CA VAL A 532 -28.38 19.72 -7.28
C VAL A 532 -27.97 18.32 -7.75
N VAL A 533 -26.70 17.97 -7.54
CA VAL A 533 -26.14 16.62 -7.77
C VAL A 533 -25.51 16.06 -6.50
N TYR A 534 -25.21 14.77 -6.47
CA TYR A 534 -24.39 14.15 -5.42
C TYR A 534 -23.24 13.35 -6.02
N VAL A 535 -22.21 13.09 -5.19
CA VAL A 535 -21.02 12.33 -5.55
C VAL A 535 -20.51 11.56 -4.35
N ILE A 536 -20.00 10.33 -4.57
CA ILE A 536 -19.37 9.51 -3.53
C ILE A 536 -17.87 9.85 -3.49
N VAL A 537 -17.36 10.19 -2.31
CA VAL A 537 -15.98 10.62 -2.07
C VAL A 537 -15.25 9.63 -1.16
N ASN A 538 -13.98 9.39 -1.43
CA ASN A 538 -13.15 8.51 -0.59
C ASN A 538 -12.87 9.19 0.77
N GLU A 539 -13.33 8.60 1.88
CA GLU A 539 -13.10 9.11 3.24
C GLU A 539 -11.79 8.60 3.87
N ALA A 540 -11.04 7.72 3.19
CA ALA A 540 -9.86 7.08 3.76
C ALA A 540 -8.84 8.11 4.29
N GLY A 541 -8.42 7.94 5.55
CA GLY A 541 -7.52 8.87 6.23
C GLY A 541 -8.18 10.16 6.78
N ALA A 542 -9.46 10.44 6.54
CA ALA A 542 -10.13 11.64 7.07
C ALA A 542 -10.16 11.66 8.61
N SER A 543 -10.32 10.49 9.23
CA SER A 543 -10.19 10.29 10.69
C SER A 543 -8.77 10.45 11.23
N VAL A 544 -7.75 10.28 10.37
CA VAL A 544 -6.34 10.51 10.71
C VAL A 544 -6.03 12.00 10.64
N TYR A 545 -6.47 12.69 9.58
CA TYR A 545 -6.43 14.16 9.50
C TYR A 545 -7.15 14.79 10.70
N SER A 546 -8.37 14.37 11.00
CA SER A 546 -9.21 15.02 12.02
C SER A 546 -8.72 14.86 13.47
N THR A 547 -7.82 13.91 13.69
CA THR A 547 -7.13 13.67 14.97
C THR A 547 -5.67 14.10 14.98
N SER A 548 -5.09 14.48 13.83
CA SER A 548 -3.72 15.02 13.71
C SER A 548 -3.55 16.37 14.41
N GLU A 549 -2.30 16.85 14.47
CA GLU A 549 -1.97 18.20 14.96
C GLU A 549 -2.39 19.26 13.93
N LEU A 550 -2.02 19.11 12.66
CA LEU A 550 -2.42 20.00 11.56
C LEU A 550 -3.94 20.20 11.48
N GLY A 551 -4.74 19.14 11.68
CA GLY A 551 -6.19 19.26 11.72
C GLY A 551 -6.70 20.11 12.90
N ARG A 552 -6.02 20.09 14.06
CA ARG A 552 -6.34 20.95 15.21
C ARG A 552 -5.86 22.39 15.01
N GLU A 553 -4.77 22.59 14.28
CA GLU A 553 -4.26 23.91 13.90
C GLU A 553 -5.15 24.60 12.86
N GLU A 554 -5.61 23.87 11.84
CA GLU A 554 -6.56 24.41 10.84
C GLU A 554 -7.95 24.67 11.45
N PHE A 555 -8.36 23.88 12.44
CA PHE A 555 -9.72 23.89 13.01
C PHE A 555 -9.72 23.58 14.51
N PRO A 556 -9.37 24.55 15.38
CA PRO A 556 -9.29 24.33 16.83
C PRO A 556 -10.67 24.15 17.47
N ASP A 557 -11.67 24.94 17.07
CA ASP A 557 -13.01 24.99 17.67
C ASP A 557 -13.93 23.82 17.29
N PHE A 558 -13.50 22.98 16.34
CA PHE A 558 -14.31 21.89 15.78
C PHE A 558 -13.85 20.52 16.28
N ASP A 559 -14.80 19.62 16.58
CA ASP A 559 -14.46 18.26 16.99
C ASP A 559 -13.98 17.37 15.81
N ALA A 560 -13.37 16.23 16.14
CA ALA A 560 -12.78 15.33 15.16
C ALA A 560 -13.77 14.71 14.15
N THR A 561 -15.08 14.68 14.43
CA THR A 561 -16.09 14.23 13.45
C THR A 561 -16.42 15.34 12.45
N VAL A 562 -16.52 16.59 12.91
CA VAL A 562 -16.71 17.75 12.04
C VAL A 562 -15.48 17.97 11.16
N ARG A 563 -14.26 17.91 11.73
CA ARG A 563 -13.01 17.95 10.95
C ARG A 563 -12.88 16.84 9.91
N GLY A 564 -13.36 15.63 10.21
CA GLY A 564 -13.43 14.54 9.22
C GLY A 564 -14.39 14.88 8.07
N THR A 565 -15.55 15.43 8.40
CA THR A 565 -16.58 15.85 7.42
C THR A 565 -16.08 17.00 6.53
N ILE A 566 -15.36 17.98 7.08
CA ILE A 566 -14.73 19.07 6.31
C ILE A 566 -13.75 18.50 5.28
N SER A 567 -12.93 17.51 5.66
CA SER A 567 -11.98 16.86 4.74
C SER A 567 -12.70 16.15 3.59
N ILE A 568 -13.85 15.49 3.84
CA ILE A 568 -14.67 14.87 2.78
C ILE A 568 -15.13 15.90 1.75
N GLY A 569 -15.56 17.09 2.18
CA GLY A 569 -15.93 18.18 1.26
C GLY A 569 -14.74 18.77 0.51
N ARG A 570 -13.64 19.07 1.22
CA ARG A 570 -12.43 19.67 0.62
C ARG A 570 -11.75 18.75 -0.40
N ARG A 571 -11.80 17.42 -0.22
CA ARG A 571 -11.33 16.42 -1.20
C ARG A 571 -12.05 16.52 -2.55
N LEU A 572 -13.30 16.97 -2.60
CA LEU A 572 -14.00 17.19 -3.86
C LEU A 572 -13.54 18.49 -4.53
N LEU A 573 -13.35 19.55 -3.74
CA LEU A 573 -12.91 20.86 -4.23
C LEU A 573 -11.47 20.80 -4.79
N ASP A 574 -10.56 20.15 -4.09
CA ASP A 574 -9.21 19.82 -4.57
C ASP A 574 -8.67 18.54 -3.88
N PRO A 575 -8.66 17.38 -4.57
CA PRO A 575 -8.14 16.13 -4.03
C PRO A 575 -6.67 16.22 -3.58
N LEU A 576 -5.83 16.91 -4.35
CA LEU A 576 -4.39 17.01 -4.10
C LEU A 576 -4.14 17.84 -2.84
N SER A 577 -4.64 19.07 -2.81
CA SER A 577 -4.38 20.04 -1.73
C SER A 577 -4.91 19.61 -0.35
N GLU A 578 -5.90 18.72 -0.31
CA GLU A 578 -6.44 18.16 0.94
C GLU A 578 -5.79 16.83 1.33
N LEU A 579 -5.44 15.94 0.38
CA LEU A 579 -4.84 14.64 0.70
C LEU A 579 -3.36 14.75 1.14
N VAL A 580 -2.59 15.72 0.65
CA VAL A 580 -1.19 15.94 1.09
C VAL A 580 -1.05 16.25 2.59
N LYS A 581 -2.15 16.65 3.26
CA LYS A 581 -2.21 16.89 4.71
C LYS A 581 -2.14 15.61 5.55
N ILE A 582 -2.26 14.45 4.90
CA ILE A 582 -2.26 13.13 5.54
C ILE A 582 -0.97 12.42 5.18
N ASN A 583 -0.32 11.77 6.16
CA ASN A 583 0.81 10.89 5.88
C ASN A 583 0.39 9.82 4.84
N PRO A 584 1.06 9.69 3.68
CA PRO A 584 0.61 8.83 2.59
C PRO A 584 0.41 7.36 2.98
N SER A 585 1.19 6.84 3.93
CA SER A 585 1.03 5.47 4.45
C SER A 585 -0.27 5.24 5.24
N ASN A 586 -0.96 6.30 5.64
CA ASN A 586 -2.26 6.28 6.32
C ASN A 586 -3.45 6.55 5.38
N ILE A 587 -3.21 6.89 4.11
CA ILE A 587 -4.25 6.94 3.08
C ILE A 587 -4.50 5.49 2.65
N GLY A 588 -5.75 5.03 2.72
CA GLY A 588 -6.10 3.65 2.36
C GLY A 588 -6.08 3.46 0.84
N VAL A 589 -4.97 2.92 0.31
CA VAL A 589 -4.71 2.77 -1.14
C VAL A 589 -4.66 1.31 -1.61
N GLY A 590 -4.73 0.32 -0.71
CA GLY A 590 -4.96 -1.06 -1.12
C GLY A 590 -5.07 -2.09 0.00
N LEU A 591 -5.40 -3.33 -0.40
CA LEU A 591 -5.46 -4.47 0.50
C LEU A 591 -4.05 -4.89 0.94
N TYR A 592 -3.89 -5.35 2.18
CA TYR A 592 -2.60 -5.75 2.78
C TYR A 592 -1.57 -4.62 2.95
N GLN A 593 -1.95 -3.35 2.82
CA GLN A 593 -1.06 -2.19 3.05
C GLN A 593 -0.34 -2.21 4.42
N HIS A 594 -1.02 -2.62 5.50
CA HIS A 594 -0.42 -2.79 6.84
C HIS A 594 0.34 -4.13 7.04
N ASP A 595 0.48 -4.95 6.00
CA ASP A 595 1.18 -6.23 6.04
C ASP A 595 2.52 -6.20 5.27
N VAL A 596 2.91 -5.03 4.75
CA VAL A 596 4.15 -4.74 4.01
C VAL A 596 5.14 -3.95 4.90
N LYS A 597 6.46 -4.05 4.63
CA LYS A 597 7.51 -3.25 5.30
C LYS A 597 7.23 -1.72 5.25
N SER A 598 6.95 -1.12 6.41
CA SER A 598 6.52 0.28 6.54
C SER A 598 7.47 1.33 5.98
N LYS A 599 8.80 1.13 6.08
CA LYS A 599 9.79 2.11 5.60
C LYS A 599 9.72 2.28 4.07
N HIS A 600 9.84 1.18 3.34
CA HIS A 600 9.79 1.17 1.87
C HIS A 600 8.41 1.63 1.36
N LEU A 601 7.32 1.21 2.01
CA LEU A 601 5.98 1.70 1.72
C LEU A 601 5.91 3.24 1.83
N LYS A 602 6.38 3.80 2.95
CA LYS A 602 6.39 5.26 3.15
C LYS A 602 7.21 5.96 2.08
N GLU A 603 8.46 5.54 1.88
CA GLU A 603 9.36 6.15 0.90
C GLU A 603 8.77 6.15 -0.50
N THR A 604 8.13 5.05 -0.95
CA THR A 604 7.52 5.01 -2.28
C THR A 604 6.23 5.83 -2.39
N LEU A 605 5.39 5.88 -1.35
CA LEU A 605 4.17 6.70 -1.38
C LEU A 605 4.49 8.20 -1.25
N ASP A 606 5.46 8.59 -0.44
CA ASP A 606 5.94 9.98 -0.33
C ASP A 606 6.51 10.47 -1.68
N ASN A 607 7.29 9.61 -2.37
CA ASN A 607 7.75 9.87 -3.75
C ASN A 607 6.57 10.09 -4.72
N VAL A 608 5.49 9.30 -4.64
CA VAL A 608 4.31 9.52 -5.49
C VAL A 608 3.63 10.86 -5.20
N VAL A 609 3.62 11.33 -3.95
CA VAL A 609 3.10 12.67 -3.64
C VAL A 609 3.98 13.74 -4.26
N GLU A 610 5.31 13.65 -4.11
CA GLU A 610 6.28 14.52 -4.78
C GLU A 610 6.03 14.55 -6.31
N SER A 611 5.92 13.40 -6.97
CA SER A 611 5.59 13.30 -8.40
C SER A 611 4.30 14.05 -8.74
N CYS A 612 3.21 13.83 -8.00
CA CYS A 612 1.92 14.45 -8.27
C CYS A 612 1.94 15.97 -8.08
N VAL A 613 2.56 16.45 -6.99
CA VAL A 613 2.65 17.88 -6.64
C VAL A 613 3.48 18.64 -7.68
N ASN A 614 4.61 18.09 -8.14
CA ASN A 614 5.46 18.74 -9.14
C ASN A 614 4.95 18.56 -10.58
N TYR A 615 4.21 17.49 -10.86
CA TYR A 615 3.50 17.32 -12.14
C TYR A 615 2.46 18.43 -12.34
N VAL A 616 1.60 18.64 -11.32
CA VAL A 616 0.58 19.70 -11.32
C VAL A 616 1.19 21.09 -11.17
N GLY A 617 2.16 21.28 -10.27
CA GLY A 617 2.78 22.58 -9.97
C GLY A 617 1.87 23.50 -9.13
N VAL A 618 2.46 24.19 -8.16
CA VAL A 618 1.79 24.74 -6.98
C VAL A 618 1.70 26.27 -7.05
N ASP A 619 0.51 26.84 -6.80
CA ASP A 619 0.35 28.29 -6.63
C ASP A 619 0.92 28.70 -5.25
N VAL A 620 2.04 29.43 -5.27
CA VAL A 620 2.81 29.76 -4.05
C VAL A 620 2.06 30.71 -3.11
N ASN A 621 1.08 31.45 -3.61
CA ASN A 621 0.28 32.41 -2.83
C ASN A 621 -0.97 31.76 -2.22
N GLN A 622 -1.45 30.65 -2.78
CA GLN A 622 -2.63 29.93 -2.27
C GLN A 622 -2.28 28.70 -1.42
N ALA A 623 -1.17 28.00 -1.73
CA ALA A 623 -0.85 26.68 -1.17
C ALA A 623 -0.69 26.63 0.36
N SER A 624 -0.98 25.47 0.95
CA SER A 624 -0.68 25.17 2.36
C SER A 624 0.80 24.81 2.56
N PRO A 625 1.36 24.91 3.79
CA PRO A 625 2.70 24.41 4.09
C PRO A 625 2.89 22.92 3.76
N ALA A 626 1.84 22.11 3.94
CA ALA A 626 1.87 20.68 3.63
C ALA A 626 1.93 20.38 2.13
N LEU A 627 1.33 21.23 1.28
CA LEU A 627 1.47 21.12 -0.18
C LEU A 627 2.85 21.60 -0.63
N LEU A 628 3.33 22.72 -0.07
CA LEU A 628 4.66 23.26 -0.38
C LEU A 628 5.80 22.31 0.02
N SER A 629 5.64 21.49 1.06
CA SER A 629 6.69 20.56 1.50
C SER A 629 6.94 19.35 0.59
N TYR A 630 6.12 19.16 -0.46
CA TYR A 630 6.34 18.17 -1.52
C TYR A 630 6.80 18.79 -2.85
N VAL A 631 7.01 20.11 -2.90
CA VAL A 631 7.64 20.75 -4.07
C VAL A 631 9.13 20.40 -4.10
N SER A 632 9.62 20.04 -5.28
CA SER A 632 11.02 19.73 -5.55
C SER A 632 11.96 20.79 -4.96
N GLY A 633 13.02 20.37 -4.27
CA GLY A 633 13.97 21.27 -3.60
C GLY A 633 13.50 21.88 -2.28
N LEU A 634 12.24 21.68 -1.87
CA LEU A 634 11.73 22.16 -0.59
C LEU A 634 11.68 21.05 0.47
N ASN A 635 11.54 21.48 1.72
CA ASN A 635 11.30 20.61 2.87
C ASN A 635 10.30 21.29 3.81
N GLN A 636 9.87 20.61 4.87
CA GLN A 636 8.87 21.12 5.81
C GLN A 636 9.22 22.49 6.42
N LEU A 637 10.51 22.80 6.61
CA LEU A 637 10.97 24.07 7.18
C LEU A 637 10.95 25.20 6.13
N THR A 638 11.47 24.97 4.91
CA THR A 638 11.44 26.00 3.85
C THR A 638 10.03 26.26 3.34
N ALA A 639 9.20 25.22 3.24
CA ALA A 639 7.77 25.32 2.93
C ALA A 639 7.00 26.16 3.96
N ARG A 640 7.26 25.96 5.26
CA ARG A 640 6.67 26.75 6.34
C ARG A 640 7.13 28.21 6.30
N ARG A 641 8.43 28.46 6.06
CA ARG A 641 8.98 29.82 5.93
C ARG A 641 8.44 30.59 4.71
N LEU A 642 8.19 29.94 3.58
CA LEU A 642 7.51 30.56 2.42
C LEU A 642 6.09 31.03 2.79
N TYR A 643 5.36 30.18 3.51
CA TYR A 643 4.01 30.48 3.98
C TYR A 643 3.97 31.60 5.03
N GLU A 644 4.92 31.60 5.97
CA GLU A 644 5.06 32.66 6.98
C GLU A 644 5.49 33.98 6.33
N TYR A 645 6.49 33.96 5.44
CA TYR A 645 6.94 35.15 4.69
C TYR A 645 5.81 35.82 3.92
N ARG A 646 4.98 35.07 3.18
CA ARG A 646 3.86 35.65 2.41
C ARG A 646 2.71 36.17 3.27
N ARG A 647 2.61 35.75 4.53
CA ARG A 647 1.65 36.30 5.50
C ARG A 647 2.13 37.62 6.10
N GLU A 648 3.43 37.77 6.27
CA GLU A 648 4.05 38.97 6.85
C GLU A 648 4.32 40.07 5.80
N ASN A 649 4.74 39.69 4.59
CA ASN A 649 5.18 40.60 3.53
C ASN A 649 4.13 40.78 2.41
N GLY A 650 3.04 40.02 2.45
CA GLY A 650 2.04 39.94 1.38
C GLY A 650 2.38 38.90 0.30
N PRO A 651 1.53 38.75 -0.73
CA PRO A 651 1.71 37.74 -1.78
C PRO A 651 2.99 38.01 -2.60
N PHE A 652 3.70 36.95 -2.95
CA PHE A 652 4.84 37.01 -3.87
C PHE A 652 4.39 37.50 -5.24
N LYS A 653 5.20 38.39 -5.85
CA LYS A 653 4.94 39.00 -7.15
C LYS A 653 5.85 38.51 -8.26
N SER A 654 7.05 38.08 -7.92
CA SER A 654 7.96 37.40 -8.85
C SER A 654 8.73 36.27 -8.18
N ARG A 655 9.15 35.27 -8.96
CA ARG A 655 9.89 34.10 -8.46
C ARG A 655 11.20 34.46 -7.76
N GLU A 656 11.88 35.52 -8.19
CA GLU A 656 13.12 36.02 -7.56
C GLU A 656 12.92 36.41 -6.08
N GLU A 657 11.69 36.73 -5.66
CA GLU A 657 11.39 37.03 -4.27
C GLU A 657 11.54 35.81 -3.34
N PHE A 658 11.53 34.58 -3.86
CA PHE A 658 11.75 33.39 -3.03
C PHE A 658 13.16 33.39 -2.40
N LYS A 659 14.18 33.96 -3.07
CA LYS A 659 15.54 34.11 -2.54
C LYS A 659 15.63 35.03 -1.30
N LYS A 660 14.57 35.80 -1.02
CA LYS A 660 14.45 36.62 0.21
C LYS A 660 14.09 35.78 1.45
N VAL A 661 13.70 34.52 1.27
CA VAL A 661 13.19 33.64 2.33
C VAL A 661 14.34 32.84 2.95
N ALA A 662 14.47 32.87 4.28
CA ALA A 662 15.60 32.26 4.98
C ALA A 662 15.71 30.74 4.71
N GLY A 663 16.82 30.31 4.11
CA GLY A 663 17.08 28.92 3.73
C GLY A 663 16.60 28.53 2.33
N PHE A 664 16.02 29.45 1.56
CA PHE A 664 15.73 29.28 0.13
C PHE A 664 16.92 29.81 -0.69
N GLY A 665 18.03 29.07 -0.68
CA GLY A 665 19.24 29.41 -1.44
C GLY A 665 19.18 28.99 -2.91
N ASP A 666 20.21 29.31 -3.71
CA ASP A 666 20.19 29.13 -5.17
C ASP A 666 19.93 27.67 -5.62
N SER A 667 20.46 26.68 -4.91
CA SER A 667 20.15 25.26 -5.17
C SER A 667 18.65 24.95 -5.01
N ALA A 668 18.03 25.41 -3.92
CA ALA A 668 16.59 25.26 -3.70
C ALA A 668 15.78 26.07 -4.74
N PHE A 669 16.27 27.24 -5.15
CA PHE A 669 15.65 28.03 -6.21
C PHE A 669 15.65 27.29 -7.55
N VAL A 670 16.78 26.74 -7.98
CA VAL A 670 16.85 25.94 -9.22
C VAL A 670 15.93 24.72 -9.13
N GLN A 671 15.94 23.98 -8.01
CA GLN A 671 15.10 22.79 -7.90
C GLN A 671 13.59 23.09 -7.78
N ALA A 672 13.19 24.26 -7.27
CA ALA A 672 11.79 24.57 -6.95
C ALA A 672 11.09 25.57 -7.90
N ALA A 673 11.80 26.56 -8.46
CA ALA A 673 11.17 27.78 -8.98
C ALA A 673 10.19 27.52 -10.13
N GLY A 674 10.49 26.58 -11.04
CA GLY A 674 9.60 26.21 -12.16
C GLY A 674 8.32 25.49 -11.74
N PHE A 675 8.29 24.89 -10.55
CA PHE A 675 7.12 24.22 -9.98
C PHE A 675 6.24 25.17 -9.15
N LEU A 676 6.82 26.25 -8.63
CA LEU A 676 6.11 27.33 -7.93
C LEU A 676 5.56 28.34 -8.95
N LYS A 677 4.24 28.54 -8.96
CA LYS A 677 3.54 29.46 -9.88
C LYS A 677 3.07 30.71 -9.14
N ILE A 678 3.07 31.83 -9.85
CA ILE A 678 2.47 33.11 -9.42
C ILE A 678 1.50 33.54 -10.53
N ARG A 679 0.19 33.29 -10.35
CA ARG A 679 -0.83 33.58 -11.38
C ARG A 679 -0.92 35.09 -11.69
N ASP A 680 -1.04 35.89 -10.64
CA ASP A 680 -1.18 37.35 -10.73
C ASP A 680 0.19 38.07 -10.63
N GLY A 681 1.26 37.41 -11.07
CA GLY A 681 2.64 37.91 -10.98
C GLY A 681 2.94 39.08 -11.91
N GLU A 682 4.02 39.81 -11.59
CA GLU A 682 4.53 40.91 -12.43
C GLU A 682 5.06 40.38 -13.78
N ASN A 683 5.72 39.21 -13.78
CA ASN A 683 6.11 38.50 -15.01
C ASN A 683 5.06 37.43 -15.39
N PRO A 684 4.43 37.49 -16.58
CA PRO A 684 3.50 36.46 -17.07
C PRO A 684 4.08 35.04 -17.13
N LEU A 685 5.41 34.89 -17.29
CA LEU A 685 6.07 33.59 -17.32
C LEU A 685 6.02 32.85 -15.97
N ASP A 686 5.87 33.58 -14.86
CA ASP A 686 5.77 33.00 -13.50
C ASP A 686 4.46 32.21 -13.30
N ALA A 687 3.45 32.39 -14.16
CA ALA A 687 2.23 31.58 -14.19
C ALA A 687 2.40 30.25 -14.98
N THR A 688 3.56 30.03 -15.60
CA THR A 688 3.85 28.89 -16.48
C THR A 688 4.83 27.89 -15.84
N TRP A 689 5.07 26.76 -16.50
CA TRP A 689 6.14 25.82 -16.11
C TRP A 689 7.49 26.14 -16.74
N ILE A 690 7.63 27.24 -17.50
CA ILE A 690 8.94 27.67 -17.99
C ILE A 690 9.79 27.99 -16.77
N HIS A 691 11.00 27.42 -16.69
CA HIS A 691 11.92 27.67 -15.59
C HIS A 691 12.60 29.04 -15.76
N PRO A 692 12.92 29.79 -14.68
CA PRO A 692 13.64 31.06 -14.80
C PRO A 692 14.94 31.00 -15.61
N GLU A 693 15.67 29.88 -15.58
CA GLU A 693 16.87 29.67 -16.41
C GLU A 693 16.59 29.73 -17.93
N SER A 694 15.33 29.57 -18.33
CA SER A 694 14.86 29.52 -19.72
C SER A 694 14.08 30.78 -20.14
N TYR A 695 14.06 31.85 -19.32
CA TYR A 695 13.30 33.06 -19.64
C TYR A 695 13.84 33.78 -20.88
N GLU A 696 15.16 33.91 -21.01
CA GLU A 696 15.76 34.44 -22.25
C GLU A 696 15.39 33.62 -23.50
N VAL A 697 15.23 32.30 -23.35
CA VAL A 697 14.83 31.40 -24.45
C VAL A 697 13.36 31.64 -24.80
N ALA A 698 12.49 31.76 -23.80
CA ALA A 698 11.07 32.07 -24.02
C ALA A 698 10.87 33.45 -24.66
N GLU A 699 11.67 34.45 -24.29
CA GLU A 699 11.67 35.78 -24.90
C GLU A 699 12.19 35.76 -26.35
N LYS A 700 13.23 34.96 -26.65
CA LYS A 700 13.70 34.72 -28.04
C LYS A 700 12.60 34.03 -28.88
N VAL A 701 11.91 33.03 -28.33
CA VAL A 701 10.76 32.36 -28.99
C VAL A 701 9.61 33.33 -29.24
N LEU A 702 9.22 34.15 -28.26
CA LEU A 702 8.16 35.15 -28.42
C LEU A 702 8.54 36.22 -29.45
N THR A 703 9.78 36.71 -29.42
CA THR A 703 10.30 37.68 -30.41
C THR A 703 10.23 37.11 -31.83
N LYS A 704 10.59 35.83 -32.01
CA LYS A 704 10.53 35.11 -33.29
C LYS A 704 9.08 34.87 -33.78
N LEU A 705 8.09 34.93 -32.89
CA LEU A 705 6.66 34.86 -33.19
C LEU A 705 6.00 36.24 -33.38
N ASP A 706 6.76 37.33 -33.47
CA ASP A 706 6.23 38.71 -33.44
C ASP A 706 5.25 38.92 -32.26
N ALA A 707 5.64 38.44 -31.07
CA ALA A 707 4.81 38.41 -29.87
C ALA A 707 5.54 39.00 -28.65
N THR A 708 4.78 39.41 -27.63
CA THR A 708 5.32 39.95 -26.37
C THR A 708 4.88 39.13 -25.16
N VAL A 709 5.63 39.23 -24.07
CA VAL A 709 5.38 38.43 -22.84
C VAL A 709 3.98 38.69 -22.27
N ASP A 710 3.45 39.90 -22.37
CA ASP A 710 2.08 40.22 -21.92
C ASP A 710 0.98 39.46 -22.69
N GLN A 711 1.24 39.00 -23.93
CA GLN A 711 0.29 38.18 -24.69
C GLN A 711 0.13 36.76 -24.10
N VAL A 712 0.96 36.38 -23.12
CA VAL A 712 0.78 35.15 -22.33
C VAL A 712 -0.35 35.30 -21.30
N ARG A 713 -0.77 36.53 -20.92
CA ARG A 713 -1.84 36.72 -19.93
C ARG A 713 -3.22 36.32 -20.49
N THR A 714 -3.84 35.31 -19.88
CA THR A 714 -5.18 34.82 -20.23
C THR A 714 -6.30 35.69 -19.67
N GLY A 715 -6.19 36.12 -18.41
CA GLY A 715 -7.15 37.00 -17.72
C GLY A 715 -6.74 38.47 -17.66
N LYS A 716 -7.61 39.33 -17.10
CA LYS A 716 -7.27 40.70 -16.70
C LYS A 716 -6.55 40.68 -15.34
N PRO A 717 -5.63 41.62 -15.06
CA PRO A 717 -5.06 41.76 -13.72
C PRO A 717 -6.14 42.02 -12.67
N THR A 718 -6.18 41.20 -11.62
CA THR A 718 -7.02 41.40 -10.45
C THR A 718 -6.55 42.66 -9.70
N GLU A 719 -7.43 43.63 -9.45
CA GLU A 719 -7.07 44.72 -8.53
C GLU A 719 -6.76 44.14 -7.14
N PRO A 720 -5.70 44.59 -6.45
CA PRO A 720 -5.26 43.97 -5.20
C PRO A 720 -6.35 44.08 -4.14
N ALA A 721 -6.85 42.93 -3.69
CA ALA A 721 -7.83 42.86 -2.62
C ALA A 721 -7.30 43.61 -1.38
N LYS A 722 -8.10 44.55 -0.87
CA LYS A 722 -7.72 45.31 0.33
C LYS A 722 -7.46 44.34 1.48
N PRO A 723 -6.38 44.54 2.27
CA PRO A 723 -6.09 43.67 3.40
C PRO A 723 -7.28 43.69 4.38
N ILE A 724 -7.69 42.50 4.84
CA ILE A 724 -8.73 42.36 5.84
C ILE A 724 -8.13 42.78 7.19
N THR A 725 -8.38 44.02 7.59
CA THR A 725 -8.02 44.51 8.92
C THR A 725 -8.88 43.79 9.95
N VAL A 726 -8.33 42.76 10.60
CA VAL A 726 -8.94 42.17 11.79
C VAL A 726 -8.61 43.09 12.97
N GLU A 727 -9.59 43.86 13.43
CA GLU A 727 -9.42 44.68 14.64
C GLU A 727 -9.27 43.76 15.87
N PRO A 728 -8.30 44.03 16.76
CA PRO A 728 -8.08 43.20 17.93
C PRO A 728 -9.17 43.45 18.98
N THR A 729 -9.99 42.44 19.26
CA THR A 729 -10.96 42.48 20.36
C THR A 729 -10.25 42.41 21.71
N GLU A 730 -10.28 43.50 22.47
CA GLU A 730 -9.75 43.54 23.85
C GLU A 730 -10.57 42.64 24.80
N PRO A 731 -9.95 42.03 25.82
CA PRO A 731 -10.64 41.13 26.75
C PRO A 731 -11.40 41.89 27.85
N THR A 732 -12.72 41.78 27.87
CA THR A 732 -13.56 42.30 28.97
C THR A 732 -13.44 41.44 30.23
N ALA A 733 -13.00 42.05 31.34
CA ALA A 733 -12.96 41.43 32.67
C ALA A 733 -14.34 41.42 33.36
N GLU A 734 -14.50 40.55 34.36
CA GLU A 734 -15.79 40.27 35.01
C GLU A 734 -16.19 41.25 36.13
N THR A 735 -17.48 41.19 36.49
CA THR A 735 -18.11 41.61 37.76
C THR A 735 -18.13 43.09 38.17
N SER A 736 -19.34 43.67 38.15
CA SER A 736 -19.98 44.20 39.37
C SER A 736 -21.51 44.14 39.22
N VAL A 737 -22.27 44.46 40.28
CA VAL A 737 -23.70 44.10 40.46
C VAL A 737 -24.53 45.33 40.84
N ILE A 738 -25.86 45.24 40.68
CA ILE A 738 -26.97 46.00 41.34
C ILE A 738 -27.84 46.86 40.40
N GLU A 739 -29.13 46.50 40.35
CA GLU A 739 -30.30 47.25 39.86
C GLU A 739 -31.00 47.99 41.04
N PRO A 740 -32.09 48.77 40.85
CA PRO A 740 -32.40 49.81 39.84
C PRO A 740 -32.85 51.10 40.62
N PRO A 741 -34.06 51.69 40.43
CA PRO A 741 -34.68 52.33 39.25
C PRO A 741 -34.90 53.85 39.43
N THR A 742 -35.32 54.59 38.39
CA THR A 742 -36.44 55.57 38.44
C THR A 742 -36.79 56.19 37.07
N THR A 743 -38.04 56.67 36.94
CA THR A 743 -38.62 57.42 35.80
C THR A 743 -39.06 58.83 36.31
N PRO A 744 -39.77 59.72 35.56
CA PRO A 744 -40.17 59.76 34.13
C PRO A 744 -39.90 61.15 33.45
N VAL A 745 -40.38 61.37 32.21
CA VAL A 745 -41.33 62.46 31.80
C VAL A 745 -41.44 62.56 30.25
N ALA A 746 -42.58 63.10 29.77
CA ALA A 746 -43.05 63.24 28.38
C ALA A 746 -42.17 64.16 27.47
N VAL A 747 -42.45 64.37 26.17
CA VAL A 747 -43.62 65.07 25.57
C VAL A 747 -43.87 64.67 24.09
N GLU A 748 -45.15 64.65 23.69
CA GLU A 748 -45.72 64.53 22.32
C GLU A 748 -46.41 65.86 21.93
N PRO A 749 -46.95 66.11 20.71
CA PRO A 749 -46.84 65.42 19.41
C PRO A 749 -46.56 66.39 18.23
N ALA A 750 -46.60 65.92 16.96
CA ALA A 750 -47.31 66.58 15.83
C ALA A 750 -47.14 65.90 14.46
N SER A 751 -48.22 65.92 13.67
CA SER A 751 -48.30 65.76 12.19
C SER A 751 -49.04 67.04 11.65
N PRO A 752 -49.28 67.32 10.34
CA PRO A 752 -49.43 66.38 9.21
C PRO A 752 -48.99 66.89 7.79
N ALA A 753 -49.42 66.12 6.77
CA ALA A 753 -49.86 66.53 5.42
C ALA A 753 -48.93 66.32 4.20
N ALA A 754 -49.59 66.07 3.05
CA ALA A 754 -49.04 65.82 1.70
C ALA A 754 -49.67 66.80 0.68
N PRO A 755 -49.25 66.76 -0.61
CA PRO A 755 -50.08 66.09 -1.64
C PRO A 755 -49.25 65.15 -2.56
N THR A 756 -49.75 64.21 -3.38
CA THR A 756 -51.08 63.86 -3.96
C THR A 756 -51.40 64.40 -5.36
N GLU A 757 -51.13 63.58 -6.39
CA GLU A 757 -51.91 63.33 -7.63
C GLU A 757 -51.63 61.85 -8.02
N THR A 758 -52.51 60.90 -8.39
CA THR A 758 -53.74 60.80 -9.23
C THR A 758 -53.47 60.82 -10.74
N ALA A 759 -54.01 59.91 -11.60
CA ALA A 759 -54.99 58.83 -11.43
C ALA A 759 -54.76 57.64 -12.40
N ALA A 760 -55.61 56.60 -12.34
CA ALA A 760 -55.63 55.42 -13.23
C ALA A 760 -56.88 55.40 -14.14
N VAL A 761 -57.00 54.44 -15.08
CA VAL A 761 -58.28 53.85 -15.59
C VAL A 761 -58.02 52.64 -16.54
N GLU A 762 -58.96 51.69 -16.58
CA GLU A 762 -58.95 50.45 -17.40
C GLU A 762 -60.00 50.49 -18.57
N PRO A 763 -60.76 49.42 -18.96
CA PRO A 763 -60.43 48.43 -20.01
C PRO A 763 -61.52 48.21 -21.12
N ALA A 764 -61.24 47.39 -22.16
CA ALA A 764 -62.16 46.60 -23.01
C ALA A 764 -61.34 45.79 -24.07
N ALA A 765 -61.52 44.47 -24.32
CA ALA A 765 -62.57 43.74 -25.07
C ALA A 765 -62.52 43.95 -26.62
N GLU A 766 -62.76 42.98 -27.52
CA GLU A 766 -63.33 41.61 -27.40
C GLU A 766 -62.90 40.66 -28.58
N THR A 767 -63.42 39.41 -28.60
CA THR A 767 -63.12 38.22 -29.46
C THR A 767 -63.83 38.24 -30.87
N PRO A 768 -63.94 37.18 -31.76
CA PRO A 768 -63.90 35.70 -31.55
C PRO A 768 -63.31 34.76 -32.67
N ALA A 769 -63.28 33.43 -32.36
CA ALA A 769 -63.46 32.24 -33.23
C ALA A 769 -62.52 31.98 -34.45
N ALA A 770 -62.15 30.75 -34.88
CA ALA A 770 -62.21 29.36 -34.39
C ALA A 770 -61.18 28.52 -35.24
N GLU A 771 -61.05 27.18 -35.32
CA GLU A 771 -61.81 26.00 -34.85
C GLU A 771 -60.88 24.74 -34.80
N GLU A 772 -61.42 23.53 -34.59
CA GLU A 772 -60.73 22.21 -34.54
C GLU A 772 -61.15 21.31 -35.75
N PRO A 773 -60.66 20.05 -36.00
CA PRO A 773 -60.09 19.07 -35.05
C PRO A 773 -58.89 18.16 -35.50
N ALA A 774 -58.30 17.49 -34.50
CA ALA A 774 -57.76 16.12 -34.46
C ALA A 774 -56.99 15.48 -35.65
N GLN A 775 -55.78 14.97 -35.35
CA GLN A 775 -55.58 13.55 -35.02
C GLN A 775 -54.24 13.31 -34.30
N ALA A 776 -54.06 12.14 -33.69
CA ALA A 776 -52.88 11.81 -32.89
C ALA A 776 -52.29 10.44 -33.26
N GLU A 777 -50.97 10.37 -33.35
CA GLU A 777 -50.21 9.14 -33.11
C GLU A 777 -49.06 9.46 -32.15
N ALA A 778 -48.65 8.47 -31.35
CA ALA A 778 -47.63 8.64 -30.31
C ALA A 778 -46.51 7.60 -30.48
N SER A 779 -45.27 8.10 -30.59
CA SER A 779 -44.05 7.29 -30.54
C SER A 779 -43.21 7.76 -29.36
N ALA A 780 -43.11 6.94 -28.31
CA ALA A 780 -42.34 7.28 -27.12
C ALA A 780 -40.84 7.05 -27.35
N GLU A 781 -40.07 8.13 -27.42
CA GLU A 781 -38.61 8.03 -27.25
C GLU A 781 -38.28 7.81 -25.76
N ALA A 782 -37.35 6.91 -25.50
CA ALA A 782 -36.97 6.55 -24.14
C ALA A 782 -35.91 7.53 -23.62
N ALA A 783 -36.07 8.00 -22.38
CA ALA A 783 -35.10 8.87 -21.73
C ALA A 783 -33.70 8.21 -21.73
N VAL A 784 -32.77 8.83 -22.48
CA VAL A 784 -31.34 8.53 -22.38
C VAL A 784 -30.84 9.12 -21.06
N ALA A 785 -29.96 8.41 -20.37
CA ALA A 785 -29.28 8.94 -19.20
C ALA A 785 -28.19 9.93 -19.64
N GLU A 786 -28.59 11.18 -19.92
CA GLU A 786 -27.63 12.25 -20.18
C GLU A 786 -26.79 12.51 -18.93
N THR A 787 -25.46 12.40 -19.07
CA THR A 787 -24.52 12.90 -18.08
C THR A 787 -24.68 14.43 -18.01
N PRO A 788 -24.88 15.04 -16.82
CA PRO A 788 -24.92 16.50 -16.70
C PRO A 788 -23.66 17.14 -17.29
N GLU A 789 -23.80 18.32 -17.89
CA GLU A 789 -22.71 18.93 -18.68
C GLU A 789 -21.42 19.10 -17.85
N ALA A 790 -20.28 18.96 -18.54
CA ALA A 790 -18.94 19.09 -17.98
C ALA A 790 -18.74 20.45 -17.24
N PRO A 791 -17.79 20.55 -16.29
CA PRO A 791 -17.58 21.78 -15.49
C PRO A 791 -17.44 23.05 -16.35
N PRO A 792 -17.82 24.22 -15.80
CA PRO A 792 -17.86 25.47 -16.56
C PRO A 792 -16.54 25.72 -17.26
N LYS A 793 -16.62 26.03 -18.56
CA LYS A 793 -15.47 26.20 -19.44
C LYS A 793 -14.50 27.22 -18.85
N ALA A 794 -13.21 26.91 -18.94
CA ALA A 794 -12.13 27.82 -18.54
C ALA A 794 -12.32 29.20 -19.19
N GLU A 795 -11.87 30.25 -18.49
CA GLU A 795 -12.07 31.64 -18.88
C GLU A 795 -11.71 31.87 -20.36
N ALA A 796 -12.59 32.59 -21.08
CA ALA A 796 -12.39 32.84 -22.50
C ALA A 796 -11.06 33.60 -22.70
N PRO A 797 -10.11 33.06 -23.49
CA PRO A 797 -8.76 33.61 -23.57
C PRO A 797 -8.79 35.05 -24.08
N SER A 798 -7.95 35.91 -23.49
CA SER A 798 -7.79 37.28 -23.95
C SER A 798 -7.51 37.34 -25.46
N ALA A 799 -8.06 38.36 -26.14
CA ALA A 799 -7.87 38.54 -27.58
C ALA A 799 -6.38 38.47 -28.04
N PRO A 800 -5.40 39.11 -27.34
CA PRO A 800 -3.98 38.93 -27.69
C PRO A 800 -3.46 37.50 -27.46
N HIS A 801 -3.90 36.81 -26.40
CA HIS A 801 -3.51 35.41 -26.17
C HIS A 801 -4.05 34.48 -27.27
N ALA A 802 -5.29 34.70 -27.73
CA ALA A 802 -5.88 33.99 -28.85
C ALA A 802 -5.20 34.28 -30.21
N GLU A 803 -4.39 35.34 -30.31
CA GLU A 803 -3.47 35.57 -31.43
C GLU A 803 -2.19 34.75 -31.26
N LEU A 804 -1.53 34.85 -30.09
CA LEU A 804 -0.30 34.09 -29.77
C LEU A 804 -0.48 32.58 -30.00
N VAL A 805 -1.60 32.00 -29.55
CA VAL A 805 -1.91 30.57 -29.76
C VAL A 805 -2.00 30.21 -31.26
N LYS A 806 -2.52 31.10 -32.11
CA LYS A 806 -2.55 30.88 -33.57
C LYS A 806 -1.17 30.93 -34.20
N LYS A 807 -0.28 31.82 -33.72
CA LYS A 807 1.10 31.90 -34.20
C LYS A 807 1.89 30.65 -33.82
N ILE A 808 1.77 30.20 -32.57
CA ILE A 808 2.38 28.94 -32.10
C ILE A 808 1.90 27.73 -32.92
N ALA A 809 0.59 27.64 -33.22
CA ALA A 809 0.02 26.55 -34.00
C ALA A 809 0.50 26.47 -35.47
N GLY A 810 1.18 27.49 -35.98
CA GLY A 810 1.77 27.52 -37.33
C GLY A 810 3.24 27.08 -37.41
N VAL A 811 3.85 26.67 -36.29
CA VAL A 811 5.31 26.49 -36.17
C VAL A 811 5.69 25.04 -35.84
N SER A 812 6.80 24.57 -36.44
CA SER A 812 7.50 23.35 -36.04
C SER A 812 8.43 23.65 -34.85
N PRO A 813 8.30 22.95 -33.71
CA PRO A 813 9.27 23.04 -32.61
C PRO A 813 10.69 22.68 -33.04
N GLU A 814 10.83 21.75 -33.99
CA GLU A 814 12.10 21.21 -34.46
C GLU A 814 12.88 22.25 -35.29
N SER A 815 12.20 23.01 -36.16
CA SER A 815 12.84 24.12 -36.89
C SER A 815 13.18 25.29 -35.96
N PHE A 816 12.32 25.61 -34.98
CA PHE A 816 12.62 26.66 -33.99
C PHE A 816 13.79 26.28 -33.07
N ALA A 817 13.90 25.02 -32.65
CA ALA A 817 15.04 24.52 -31.87
C ALA A 817 16.36 24.70 -32.64
N ALA A 818 16.37 24.30 -33.92
CA ALA A 818 17.54 24.45 -34.80
C ALA A 818 17.89 25.92 -35.10
N GLU A 819 16.90 26.80 -35.32
CA GLU A 819 17.11 28.23 -35.61
C GLU A 819 17.53 29.06 -34.39
N LEU A 820 17.26 28.58 -33.17
CA LEU A 820 17.61 29.27 -31.91
C LEU A 820 18.86 28.68 -31.22
N GLU A 821 19.42 27.58 -31.75
CA GLU A 821 20.50 26.79 -31.14
C GLU A 821 20.12 26.27 -29.73
N VAL A 822 18.89 25.75 -29.58
CA VAL A 822 18.28 25.29 -28.31
C VAL A 822 17.78 23.84 -28.44
N GLY A 823 17.70 23.12 -27.31
CA GLY A 823 17.14 21.76 -27.23
C GLY A 823 15.69 21.64 -27.71
N GLU A 824 15.39 20.54 -28.40
CA GLU A 824 14.08 20.27 -29.00
C GLU A 824 12.98 20.07 -27.95
N HIS A 825 13.28 19.39 -26.84
CA HIS A 825 12.31 19.17 -25.76
C HIS A 825 12.01 20.49 -25.03
N LEU A 826 13.04 21.28 -24.72
CA LEU A 826 12.87 22.62 -24.12
C LEU A 826 12.04 23.56 -25.02
N THR A 827 12.36 23.67 -26.32
CA THR A 827 11.56 24.49 -27.25
C THR A 827 10.11 24.02 -27.32
N ARG A 828 9.88 22.70 -27.38
CA ARG A 828 8.53 22.12 -27.41
C ARG A 828 7.75 22.39 -26.12
N ASP A 829 8.39 22.27 -24.95
CA ASP A 829 7.76 22.56 -23.65
C ASP A 829 7.49 24.06 -23.43
N ILE A 830 8.36 24.95 -23.95
CA ILE A 830 8.11 26.40 -23.96
C ILE A 830 6.89 26.72 -24.83
N LEU A 831 6.81 26.24 -26.07
CA LEU A 831 5.66 26.47 -26.96
C LEU A 831 4.34 25.92 -26.35
N ASN A 832 4.39 24.74 -25.73
CA ASN A 832 3.26 24.18 -24.98
C ASN A 832 2.85 25.08 -23.79
N SER A 833 3.82 25.59 -23.04
CA SER A 833 3.57 26.45 -21.86
C SER A 833 3.04 27.83 -22.22
N LEU A 834 3.53 28.43 -23.32
CA LEU A 834 3.06 29.72 -23.84
C LEU A 834 1.66 29.63 -24.45
N SER A 835 1.28 28.49 -25.04
CA SER A 835 -0.04 28.29 -25.64
C SER A 835 -1.14 27.89 -24.64
N ARG A 836 -0.76 27.41 -23.45
CA ARG A 836 -1.69 26.99 -22.38
C ARG A 836 -1.13 27.30 -20.98
N PRO A 837 -0.87 28.58 -20.64
CA PRO A 837 -0.34 28.98 -19.34
C PRO A 837 -1.28 28.51 -18.21
N GLY A 838 -0.71 28.01 -17.12
CA GLY A 838 -1.48 27.53 -15.96
C GLY A 838 -2.32 26.25 -16.14
N ARG A 839 -2.39 25.62 -17.32
CA ARG A 839 -3.23 24.43 -17.62
C ARG A 839 -3.02 23.25 -16.65
N ASP A 840 -3.92 23.08 -15.69
CA ASP A 840 -3.88 21.95 -14.76
C ASP A 840 -3.90 20.60 -15.53
N PRO A 841 -2.86 19.76 -15.41
CA PRO A 841 -2.79 18.50 -16.15
C PRO A 841 -3.75 17.44 -15.60
N ARG A 842 -4.39 17.67 -14.45
CA ARG A 842 -5.48 16.82 -13.95
C ARG A 842 -6.71 16.85 -14.86
N ALA A 843 -6.86 17.88 -15.70
CA ALA A 843 -7.93 17.94 -16.71
C ALA A 843 -7.90 16.76 -17.72
N ASP A 844 -6.80 16.01 -17.80
CA ASP A 844 -6.65 14.84 -18.66
C ASP A 844 -7.07 13.52 -17.95
N PHE A 845 -7.53 13.58 -16.70
CA PHE A 845 -7.95 12.44 -15.88
C PHE A 845 -9.49 12.33 -15.79
N PRO A 846 -10.06 11.14 -15.49
CA PRO A 846 -11.51 10.95 -15.37
C PRO A 846 -12.14 11.85 -14.29
N PRO A 847 -13.20 12.63 -14.59
CA PRO A 847 -13.85 13.50 -13.62
C PRO A 847 -14.64 12.71 -12.56
N PRO A 848 -14.96 13.34 -11.40
CA PRO A 848 -15.86 12.75 -10.41
C PRO A 848 -17.23 12.41 -11.03
N LEU A 849 -17.78 11.24 -10.69
CA LEU A 849 -19.07 10.78 -11.21
C LEU A 849 -20.24 11.41 -10.44
N PHE A 850 -20.82 12.48 -10.98
CA PHE A 850 -22.00 13.13 -10.43
C PHE A 850 -23.29 12.37 -10.76
N ARG A 851 -24.24 12.32 -9.80
CA ARG A 851 -25.54 11.64 -9.91
C ARG A 851 -26.68 12.52 -9.42
N ARG A 852 -27.91 12.25 -9.89
CA ARG A 852 -29.16 12.90 -9.41
C ARG A 852 -30.16 11.92 -8.82
N GLY A 853 -30.01 10.62 -9.10
CA GLY A 853 -30.91 9.56 -8.68
C GLY A 853 -30.27 8.18 -8.81
N ILE A 854 -30.93 7.17 -8.24
CA ILE A 854 -30.52 5.76 -8.29
C ILE A 854 -31.30 5.07 -9.43
N MET A 855 -30.57 4.40 -10.32
CA MET A 855 -31.14 3.63 -11.45
C MET A 855 -31.79 2.33 -10.97
N LYS A 856 -32.73 1.81 -11.76
CA LYS A 856 -33.36 0.50 -11.56
C LYS A 856 -32.83 -0.52 -12.54
N LEU A 857 -32.96 -1.79 -12.17
CA LEU A 857 -32.69 -2.95 -13.05
C LEU A 857 -33.67 -3.03 -14.24
N GLU A 858 -34.76 -2.26 -14.20
CA GLU A 858 -35.74 -2.08 -15.29
C GLU A 858 -35.22 -1.18 -16.41
N ASP A 859 -34.35 -0.21 -16.08
CA ASP A 859 -33.88 0.83 -17.00
C ASP A 859 -32.74 0.32 -17.92
N LEU A 860 -32.03 -0.73 -17.47
CA LEU A 860 -30.86 -1.28 -18.16
C LEU A 860 -31.20 -2.13 -19.38
N ARG A 861 -30.34 -2.02 -20.40
CA ARG A 861 -30.40 -2.78 -21.66
C ARG A 861 -29.05 -3.42 -21.95
N SER A 862 -29.05 -4.58 -22.60
CA SER A 862 -27.79 -5.17 -23.12
C SER A 862 -27.18 -4.25 -24.17
N GLY A 863 -25.86 -4.07 -24.14
CA GLY A 863 -25.12 -3.12 -24.96
C GLY A 863 -25.11 -1.67 -24.44
N MET A 864 -25.86 -1.36 -23.37
CA MET A 864 -25.88 -0.02 -22.78
C MET A 864 -24.52 0.34 -22.17
N GLU A 865 -23.98 1.50 -22.56
CA GLU A 865 -22.80 2.12 -21.98
C GLU A 865 -23.17 2.90 -20.70
N LEU A 866 -22.33 2.78 -19.67
CA LEU A 866 -22.51 3.43 -18.36
C LEU A 866 -21.13 3.79 -17.80
N SER A 867 -21.02 4.93 -17.11
CA SER A 867 -19.89 5.22 -16.23
C SER A 867 -20.18 4.69 -14.82
N GLY A 868 -19.23 3.98 -14.22
CA GLY A 868 -19.41 3.40 -12.89
C GLY A 868 -18.15 3.37 -12.04
N THR A 869 -18.32 3.37 -10.72
CA THR A 869 -17.22 3.43 -9.75
C THR A 869 -16.88 2.03 -9.21
N VAL A 870 -15.61 1.63 -9.24
CA VAL A 870 -15.16 0.33 -8.74
C VAL A 870 -15.29 0.27 -7.22
N LEU A 871 -16.19 -0.58 -6.71
CA LEU A 871 -16.43 -0.78 -5.29
C LEU A 871 -15.46 -1.76 -4.63
N ASN A 872 -15.04 -2.79 -5.36
CA ASN A 872 -14.20 -3.87 -4.83
C ASN A 872 -13.51 -4.65 -5.97
N VAL A 873 -12.33 -5.18 -5.69
CA VAL A 873 -11.50 -5.96 -6.64
C VAL A 873 -11.22 -7.35 -6.03
N VAL A 874 -11.28 -8.41 -6.85
CA VAL A 874 -11.19 -9.82 -6.42
C VAL A 874 -10.46 -10.65 -7.47
N ASP A 875 -9.89 -11.82 -7.13
CA ASP A 875 -9.12 -12.71 -8.03
C ASP A 875 -9.72 -12.95 -9.44
N PHE A 876 -11.04 -12.84 -9.60
CA PHE A 876 -11.76 -13.11 -10.85
C PHE A 876 -12.37 -11.86 -11.52
N GLY A 877 -12.13 -10.65 -11.02
CA GLY A 877 -12.65 -9.42 -11.62
C GLY A 877 -12.86 -8.25 -10.64
N ALA A 878 -13.77 -7.34 -10.98
CA ALA A 878 -14.12 -6.20 -10.16
C ALA A 878 -15.64 -5.99 -10.08
N PHE A 879 -16.11 -5.47 -8.95
CA PHE A 879 -17.49 -5.05 -8.73
C PHE A 879 -17.59 -3.55 -8.95
N VAL A 880 -18.54 -3.13 -9.79
CA VAL A 880 -18.70 -1.75 -10.25
C VAL A 880 -20.09 -1.26 -9.88
N ASP A 881 -20.15 -0.09 -9.25
CA ASP A 881 -21.38 0.64 -9.01
C ASP A 881 -21.69 1.55 -10.19
N ILE A 882 -22.71 1.15 -10.94
CA ILE A 882 -23.28 1.84 -12.10
C ILE A 882 -24.54 2.65 -11.73
N GLY A 883 -24.67 3.08 -10.46
CA GLY A 883 -25.86 3.77 -9.95
C GLY A 883 -27.04 2.84 -9.65
N LEU A 884 -26.81 1.52 -9.59
CA LEU A 884 -27.80 0.54 -9.15
C LEU A 884 -27.68 0.27 -7.64
N HIS A 885 -28.78 -0.12 -7.00
CA HIS A 885 -28.75 -0.70 -5.64
C HIS A 885 -27.80 -1.91 -5.50
N ASP A 886 -27.66 -2.71 -6.57
CA ASP A 886 -26.81 -3.89 -6.62
C ASP A 886 -25.70 -3.71 -7.66
N SER A 887 -24.44 -3.92 -7.27
CA SER A 887 -23.26 -3.73 -8.13
C SER A 887 -23.22 -4.70 -9.32
N GLY A 888 -22.87 -4.19 -10.49
CA GLY A 888 -22.47 -5.03 -11.62
C GLY A 888 -21.09 -5.66 -11.41
N MET A 889 -20.73 -6.66 -12.21
CA MET A 889 -19.44 -7.36 -12.13
C MET A 889 -18.75 -7.41 -13.51
N VAL A 890 -17.55 -6.86 -13.59
CA VAL A 890 -16.64 -7.06 -14.73
C VAL A 890 -15.73 -8.24 -14.42
N HIS A 891 -15.71 -9.26 -15.27
CA HIS A 891 -14.79 -10.41 -15.13
C HIS A 891 -13.35 -10.01 -15.50
N ILE A 892 -12.33 -10.65 -14.92
CA ILE A 892 -10.90 -10.36 -15.18
C ILE A 892 -10.57 -10.31 -16.68
N SER A 893 -11.09 -11.26 -17.47
CA SER A 893 -10.89 -11.32 -18.92
C SER A 893 -11.66 -10.25 -19.74
N ARG A 894 -12.32 -9.31 -19.06
CA ARG A 894 -13.09 -8.19 -19.62
C ARG A 894 -12.69 -6.84 -19.00
N LEU A 895 -11.61 -6.80 -18.23
CA LEU A 895 -11.05 -5.55 -17.67
C LEU A 895 -10.20 -4.77 -18.67
N ALA A 896 -9.55 -5.44 -19.63
CA ALA A 896 -8.68 -4.79 -20.61
C ALA A 896 -8.51 -5.62 -21.89
N ASN A 897 -8.17 -4.96 -23.00
CA ASN A 897 -7.81 -5.57 -24.30
C ASN A 897 -6.40 -6.23 -24.30
N ARG A 898 -5.98 -6.79 -23.15
CA ARG A 898 -4.73 -7.54 -22.94
C ARG A 898 -4.97 -8.71 -21.97
N TYR A 899 -4.03 -9.65 -21.87
CA TYR A 899 -4.04 -10.60 -20.76
C TYR A 899 -3.79 -9.83 -19.43
N VAL A 900 -4.54 -10.21 -18.40
CA VAL A 900 -4.46 -9.65 -17.04
C VAL A 900 -4.29 -10.84 -16.09
N SER A 901 -3.26 -10.78 -15.24
CA SER A 901 -2.95 -11.82 -14.25
C SER A 901 -3.61 -11.52 -12.90
N ASP A 902 -3.57 -10.26 -12.50
CA ASP A 902 -4.15 -9.71 -11.29
C ASP A 902 -5.02 -8.49 -11.66
N PRO A 903 -6.32 -8.48 -11.33
CA PRO A 903 -7.21 -7.35 -11.59
C PRO A 903 -6.72 -5.99 -11.05
N HIS A 904 -5.91 -6.00 -9.99
CA HIS A 904 -5.30 -4.78 -9.44
C HIS A 904 -4.24 -4.15 -10.38
N GLU A 905 -3.78 -4.84 -11.43
CA GLU A 905 -2.96 -4.26 -12.52
C GLU A 905 -3.74 -3.26 -13.40
N VAL A 906 -5.07 -3.22 -13.29
CA VAL A 906 -5.94 -2.45 -14.20
C VAL A 906 -6.83 -1.50 -13.41
N VAL A 907 -7.55 -2.03 -12.42
CA VAL A 907 -8.59 -1.29 -11.69
C VAL A 907 -8.34 -1.26 -10.18
N SER A 908 -8.66 -0.11 -9.59
CA SER A 908 -8.44 0.23 -8.19
C SER A 908 -9.78 0.58 -7.54
N VAL A 909 -9.93 0.36 -6.24
CA VAL A 909 -11.18 0.74 -5.54
C VAL A 909 -11.31 2.27 -5.52
N GLY A 910 -12.41 2.79 -6.05
CA GLY A 910 -12.64 4.21 -6.29
C GLY A 910 -12.47 4.66 -7.75
N ASP A 911 -11.91 3.83 -8.64
CA ASP A 911 -11.77 4.17 -10.05
C ASP A 911 -13.14 4.38 -10.72
N VAL A 912 -13.30 5.49 -11.44
CA VAL A 912 -14.42 5.69 -12.37
C VAL A 912 -14.02 5.09 -13.73
N ILE A 913 -14.79 4.11 -14.21
CA ILE A 913 -14.54 3.42 -15.48
C ILE A 913 -15.81 3.36 -16.35
N THR A 914 -15.63 3.46 -17.66
CA THR A 914 -16.68 3.17 -18.63
C THR A 914 -16.89 1.65 -18.71
N VAL A 915 -18.14 1.22 -18.68
CA VAL A 915 -18.55 -0.19 -18.73
C VAL A 915 -19.79 -0.37 -19.59
N TRP A 916 -19.84 -1.48 -20.33
CA TRP A 916 -21.00 -1.86 -21.14
C TRP A 916 -21.70 -3.08 -20.52
N VAL A 917 -23.03 -3.04 -20.55
CA VAL A 917 -23.89 -4.13 -20.03
C VAL A 917 -23.88 -5.32 -20.97
N VAL A 918 -23.40 -6.48 -20.50
CA VAL A 918 -23.34 -7.71 -21.31
C VAL A 918 -24.55 -8.61 -21.07
N GLU A 919 -24.97 -8.77 -19.82
CA GLU A 919 -26.05 -9.69 -19.44
C GLU A 919 -26.77 -9.20 -18.17
N ILE A 920 -28.09 -9.35 -18.12
CA ILE A 920 -28.95 -8.91 -17.00
C ILE A 920 -29.75 -10.12 -16.50
N ASP A 921 -29.31 -10.70 -15.37
CA ASP A 921 -30.01 -11.78 -14.66
C ASP A 921 -30.99 -11.15 -13.67
N LYS A 922 -32.27 -11.04 -14.09
CA LYS A 922 -33.34 -10.43 -13.27
C LYS A 922 -33.74 -11.30 -12.07
N ASP A 923 -33.67 -12.63 -12.20
CA ASP A 923 -34.04 -13.56 -11.12
C ASP A 923 -33.05 -13.50 -9.95
N ARG A 924 -31.75 -13.29 -10.23
CA ARG A 924 -30.70 -13.17 -9.21
C ARG A 924 -30.29 -11.73 -8.90
N ARG A 925 -30.89 -10.74 -9.56
CA ARG A 925 -30.51 -9.31 -9.52
C ARG A 925 -29.00 -9.11 -9.74
N ARG A 926 -28.50 -9.57 -10.90
CA ARG A 926 -27.09 -9.44 -11.29
C ARG A 926 -26.95 -8.82 -12.67
N VAL A 927 -25.95 -7.95 -12.81
CA VAL A 927 -25.53 -7.37 -14.09
C VAL A 927 -24.10 -7.80 -14.36
N SER A 928 -23.86 -8.47 -15.50
CA SER A 928 -22.52 -8.78 -15.97
C SER A 928 -22.06 -7.69 -16.92
N LEU A 929 -20.87 -7.15 -16.67
CA LEU A 929 -20.32 -5.99 -17.36
C LEU A 929 -19.05 -6.35 -18.15
N THR A 930 -18.66 -5.45 -19.05
CA THR A 930 -17.35 -5.40 -19.70
C THR A 930 -16.78 -3.99 -19.60
N ALA A 931 -15.46 -3.87 -19.38
CA ALA A 931 -14.72 -2.60 -19.56
C ALA A 931 -13.96 -2.57 -20.91
N ILE A 932 -14.15 -3.61 -21.75
CA ILE A 932 -13.74 -3.61 -23.16
C ILE A 932 -14.91 -3.10 -23.99
N GLU A 933 -14.66 -2.06 -24.79
CA GLU A 933 -15.61 -1.47 -25.75
C GLU A 933 -16.09 -2.53 -26.77
N PRO A 934 -17.41 -2.78 -26.90
CA PRO A 934 -17.96 -3.78 -27.80
C PRO A 934 -17.49 -3.63 -29.26
N GLY A 935 -16.90 -4.69 -29.82
CA GLY A 935 -16.33 -4.69 -31.16
C GLY A 935 -14.84 -4.36 -31.25
N THR A 936 -14.22 -3.83 -30.18
CA THR A 936 -12.76 -3.67 -30.09
C THR A 936 -12.02 -4.92 -29.60
N GLU A 937 -12.76 -5.98 -29.26
CA GLU A 937 -12.25 -7.21 -28.66
C GLU A 937 -11.12 -7.82 -29.49
N LYS A 938 -9.87 -7.65 -29.02
CA LYS A 938 -8.74 -8.39 -29.58
C LYS A 938 -8.95 -9.88 -29.27
N PRO A 939 -8.85 -10.79 -30.26
CA PRO A 939 -8.98 -12.21 -29.99
C PRO A 939 -7.89 -12.62 -29.00
N LEU A 940 -8.30 -13.02 -27.79
CA LEU A 940 -7.40 -13.45 -26.73
C LEU A 940 -6.46 -14.53 -27.31
N PRO A 941 -5.13 -14.44 -27.07
CA PRO A 941 -4.20 -15.45 -27.56
C PRO A 941 -4.66 -16.81 -27.04
N ALA A 942 -5.01 -17.71 -27.97
CA ALA A 942 -5.67 -18.97 -27.64
C ALA A 942 -4.87 -19.68 -26.55
N PRO A 943 -5.49 -19.99 -25.39
CA PRO A 943 -4.76 -20.31 -24.17
C PRO A 943 -3.82 -21.48 -24.44
N GLU A 944 -2.50 -21.21 -24.38
CA GLU A 944 -1.47 -22.09 -24.95
C GLU A 944 -1.81 -23.55 -24.67
N ALA A 945 -2.14 -24.30 -25.74
CA ALA A 945 -2.72 -25.63 -25.63
C ALA A 945 -1.72 -26.54 -24.92
N LYS A 946 -1.88 -26.64 -23.58
CA LYS A 946 -0.83 -26.98 -22.61
C LYS A 946 0.11 -28.01 -23.20
N LYS A 947 1.32 -27.59 -23.61
CA LYS A 947 2.30 -28.48 -24.26
C LYS A 947 2.45 -29.69 -23.36
N ARG A 948 1.80 -30.79 -23.77
CA ARG A 948 2.01 -32.08 -23.15
C ARG A 948 3.49 -32.33 -23.35
N VAL A 949 4.23 -32.50 -22.27
CA VAL A 949 5.63 -32.88 -22.35
C VAL A 949 5.60 -34.30 -22.88
N ASP A 950 5.70 -34.43 -24.21
CA ASP A 950 5.58 -35.71 -24.88
C ASP A 950 6.68 -36.60 -24.36
N ARG A 951 6.26 -37.66 -23.68
CA ARG A 951 7.14 -38.70 -23.16
C ARG A 951 7.92 -39.24 -24.37
N PRO A 952 9.26 -39.09 -24.40
CA PRO A 952 10.03 -39.17 -25.64
C PRO A 952 9.75 -40.49 -26.36
N GLU A 953 9.32 -40.40 -27.62
CA GLU A 953 9.03 -41.58 -28.43
C GLU A 953 10.29 -42.46 -28.52
N ARG A 954 10.10 -43.75 -28.24
CA ARG A 954 11.20 -44.72 -28.22
C ARG A 954 11.67 -44.95 -29.65
N SER A 955 12.85 -44.44 -29.98
CA SER A 955 13.35 -44.37 -31.35
C SER A 955 13.33 -45.73 -32.07
N LYS A 956 12.69 -45.74 -33.25
CA LYS A 956 12.59 -46.93 -34.12
C LYS A 956 13.97 -47.21 -34.73
N ARG A 957 14.66 -48.27 -34.27
CA ARG A 957 15.84 -48.81 -34.95
C ARG A 957 15.45 -49.50 -36.27
N PRO A 958 16.34 -49.55 -37.27
CA PRO A 958 16.02 -50.00 -38.63
C PRO A 958 15.71 -51.50 -38.72
N PRO A 959 15.01 -51.95 -39.77
CA PRO A 959 14.57 -53.33 -39.91
C PRO A 959 15.70 -54.27 -40.35
N ARG A 960 15.62 -55.55 -39.96
CA ARG A 960 16.43 -56.61 -40.58
C ARG A 960 15.75 -57.99 -40.57
N ASP A 961 15.90 -58.65 -41.72
CA ASP A 961 15.70 -60.08 -42.06
C ASP A 961 14.46 -60.85 -41.56
N LYS A 962 13.68 -61.36 -42.52
CA LYS A 962 12.73 -62.47 -42.36
C LYS A 962 13.41 -63.78 -42.75
N ASN A 963 13.95 -64.58 -41.80
CA ASN A 963 14.23 -65.98 -42.10
C ASN A 963 14.35 -66.91 -40.86
N ARG A 964 14.04 -68.21 -41.07
CA ARG A 964 13.95 -69.33 -40.10
C ARG A 964 12.87 -69.15 -39.01
N HIS A 965 11.90 -70.05 -38.75
CA HIS A 965 11.75 -71.52 -38.77
C HIS A 965 12.21 -72.27 -37.50
N GLY A 966 11.21 -72.81 -36.78
CA GLY A 966 11.31 -73.84 -35.74
C GLY A 966 11.74 -73.39 -34.33
N ALA A 967 11.41 -74.10 -33.24
CA ALA A 967 10.35 -75.10 -33.01
C ALA A 967 10.23 -75.39 -31.49
N LYS A 968 9.03 -75.77 -31.00
CA LYS A 968 8.76 -76.50 -29.72
C LYS A 968 9.26 -75.86 -28.39
N SER A 969 8.37 -75.42 -27.49
CA SER A 969 7.75 -76.19 -26.36
C SER A 969 8.75 -76.59 -25.24
N GLN A 970 8.44 -76.55 -23.94
CA GLN A 970 7.15 -76.83 -23.25
C GLN A 970 6.96 -76.01 -21.94
N HIS A 971 5.96 -76.43 -21.14
CA HIS A 971 5.68 -76.14 -19.72
C HIS A 971 4.95 -74.83 -19.35
N GLY A 972 3.88 -75.04 -18.58
CA GLY A 972 3.32 -74.18 -17.55
C GLY A 972 2.88 -75.11 -16.39
N PRO A 973 1.92 -74.75 -15.52
CA PRO A 973 1.26 -73.45 -15.39
C PRO A 973 1.15 -72.95 -13.93
N HIS A 974 1.38 -71.66 -13.67
CA HIS A 974 0.76 -70.97 -12.53
C HIS A 974 0.36 -69.53 -12.89
N GLY A 975 -0.67 -69.03 -12.22
CA GLY A 975 -1.49 -67.91 -12.70
C GLY A 975 -0.91 -66.52 -12.43
N LYS A 976 -0.96 -65.65 -13.44
CA LYS A 976 -0.87 -64.20 -13.25
C LYS A 976 -2.27 -63.63 -12.97
N PRO A 977 -2.46 -62.75 -11.96
CA PRO A 977 -3.72 -62.03 -11.80
C PRO A 977 -3.94 -61.11 -13.03
N LYS A 978 -5.14 -61.15 -13.61
CA LYS A 978 -5.48 -60.27 -14.74
C LYS A 978 -5.65 -58.83 -14.24
N SER A 979 -4.90 -57.90 -14.82
CA SER A 979 -5.19 -56.48 -14.70
C SER A 979 -6.59 -56.18 -15.25
N LYS A 980 -7.45 -55.57 -14.44
CA LYS A 980 -8.76 -55.08 -14.91
C LYS A 980 -8.56 -53.78 -15.68
N SER A 981 -9.08 -53.73 -16.89
CA SER A 981 -9.25 -52.49 -17.65
C SER A 981 -10.13 -51.53 -16.85
N PHE A 982 -9.73 -50.25 -16.77
CA PHE A 982 -10.61 -49.22 -16.23
C PHE A 982 -11.76 -48.99 -17.21
N VAL A 983 -12.98 -49.30 -16.76
CA VAL A 983 -14.20 -49.15 -17.56
C VAL A 983 -14.63 -47.68 -17.57
N SER A 984 -15.23 -47.25 -18.68
CA SER A 984 -15.84 -45.93 -18.83
C SER A 984 -16.82 -45.61 -17.70
N LYS A 985 -16.89 -44.34 -17.28
CA LYS A 985 -17.81 -43.87 -16.24
C LYS A 985 -19.24 -44.33 -16.52
N SER A 986 -19.79 -45.19 -15.67
CA SER A 986 -21.19 -45.59 -15.73
C SER A 986 -22.10 -44.39 -15.41
N LYS A 987 -23.27 -44.33 -16.06
CA LYS A 987 -24.32 -43.39 -15.67
C LYS A 987 -24.71 -43.63 -14.20
N PRO A 988 -25.02 -42.59 -13.41
CA PRO A 988 -25.50 -42.78 -12.04
C PRO A 988 -26.78 -43.63 -12.05
N LYS A 989 -26.90 -44.55 -11.09
CA LYS A 989 -28.14 -45.31 -10.90
C LYS A 989 -29.25 -44.34 -10.44
N PRO A 990 -30.51 -44.49 -10.89
CA PRO A 990 -31.61 -43.68 -10.38
C PRO A 990 -31.75 -43.86 -8.87
N ALA A 991 -32.01 -42.77 -8.16
CA ALA A 991 -32.26 -42.81 -6.73
C ALA A 991 -33.53 -43.62 -6.44
N LYS A 992 -33.51 -44.40 -5.35
CA LYS A 992 -34.73 -45.08 -4.89
C LYS A 992 -35.75 -44.03 -4.41
N PRO A 993 -37.05 -44.25 -4.60
CA PRO A 993 -38.08 -43.41 -3.99
C PRO A 993 -38.10 -43.56 -2.46
N ILE A 994 -38.52 -42.50 -1.77
CA ILE A 994 -38.87 -42.55 -0.34
C ILE A 994 -40.07 -43.47 -0.08
N SER A 995 -40.04 -44.21 1.05
CA SER A 995 -41.16 -45.06 1.47
C SER A 995 -42.36 -44.20 1.93
N GLU A 996 -43.56 -44.76 1.94
CA GLU A 996 -44.74 -44.08 2.47
C GLU A 996 -44.55 -43.79 3.98
N ALA A 997 -43.91 -44.69 4.73
CA ALA A 997 -43.55 -44.46 6.13
C ALA A 997 -42.56 -43.28 6.31
N MET A 998 -41.63 -43.04 5.37
CA MET A 998 -40.80 -41.82 5.35
C MET A 998 -41.60 -40.56 4.98
N LYS A 999 -42.62 -40.66 4.12
CA LYS A 999 -43.54 -39.53 3.82
C LYS A 999 -44.42 -39.17 5.02
N GLU A 1000 -44.79 -40.16 5.83
CA GLU A 1000 -45.59 -39.98 7.05
C GLU A 1000 -44.73 -39.64 8.30
N GLY A 1001 -43.40 -39.56 8.17
CA GLY A 1001 -42.49 -39.27 9.29
C GLY A 1001 -42.31 -40.42 10.30
N LYS A 1002 -42.75 -41.64 9.96
CA LYS A 1002 -42.62 -42.86 10.78
C LYS A 1002 -41.26 -43.55 10.62
N GLU A 1003 -40.54 -43.26 9.53
CA GLU A 1003 -39.16 -43.70 9.28
C GLU A 1003 -38.25 -42.49 8.98
N PRO A 1004 -36.97 -42.49 9.41
CA PRO A 1004 -36.02 -41.44 9.08
C PRO A 1004 -35.57 -41.49 7.62
N LEU A 1005 -35.39 -40.32 7.00
CA LEU A 1005 -34.89 -40.19 5.63
C LEU A 1005 -33.43 -40.68 5.53
N ARG A 1006 -33.13 -41.54 4.55
CA ARG A 1006 -31.85 -42.27 4.46
C ARG A 1006 -30.70 -41.48 3.84
N SER A 1007 -31.00 -40.42 3.09
CA SER A 1007 -29.99 -39.65 2.36
C SER A 1007 -30.46 -38.22 2.08
N PHE A 1008 -29.52 -37.36 1.67
CA PHE A 1008 -29.83 -36.00 1.19
C PHE A 1008 -30.73 -36.01 -0.07
N GLY A 1009 -30.72 -37.09 -0.84
CA GLY A 1009 -31.63 -37.29 -1.98
C GLY A 1009 -33.05 -37.66 -1.55
N ASP A 1010 -33.20 -38.43 -0.46
CA ASP A 1010 -34.50 -38.73 0.15
C ASP A 1010 -35.17 -37.43 0.65
N LEU A 1011 -34.37 -36.51 1.24
CA LEU A 1011 -34.83 -35.18 1.66
C LEU A 1011 -35.31 -34.31 0.49
N ALA A 1012 -34.56 -34.26 -0.61
CA ALA A 1012 -34.97 -33.51 -1.80
C ALA A 1012 -36.30 -34.05 -2.40
N GLN A 1013 -36.49 -35.37 -2.44
CA GLN A 1013 -37.76 -35.97 -2.88
C GLN A 1013 -38.93 -35.62 -1.95
N PHE A 1014 -38.70 -35.59 -0.63
CA PHE A 1014 -39.71 -35.24 0.37
C PHE A 1014 -40.16 -33.78 0.24
N LEU A 1015 -39.21 -32.84 0.05
CA LEU A 1015 -39.51 -31.42 -0.12
C LEU A 1015 -40.30 -31.15 -1.41
N ASN A 1016 -39.88 -31.73 -2.55
CA ASN A 1016 -40.57 -31.52 -3.82
C ASN A 1016 -42.03 -32.04 -3.80
N GLN A 1017 -42.29 -33.18 -3.14
CA GLN A 1017 -43.67 -33.69 -2.96
C GLN A 1017 -44.53 -32.82 -2.04
N LYS A 1018 -43.93 -31.95 -1.23
CA LYS A 1018 -44.65 -30.96 -0.42
C LYS A 1018 -45.09 -29.77 -1.28
N GLU A 1019 -44.18 -29.24 -2.10
CA GLU A 1019 -44.51 -28.17 -3.06
C GLU A 1019 -45.59 -28.56 -4.07
N GLU A 1020 -45.63 -29.82 -4.54
CA GLU A 1020 -46.72 -30.29 -5.41
C GLU A 1020 -48.08 -30.38 -4.71
N LYS A 1021 -48.11 -30.65 -3.40
CA LYS A 1021 -49.36 -30.63 -2.62
C LYS A 1021 -49.87 -29.21 -2.40
N ASP A 1022 -48.97 -28.27 -2.08
CA ASP A 1022 -49.33 -26.86 -1.84
C ASP A 1022 -49.71 -26.12 -3.15
N LYS A 1023 -49.42 -26.69 -4.32
CA LYS A 1023 -49.83 -26.18 -5.65
C LYS A 1023 -51.22 -26.62 -6.13
N LYS A 1024 -51.99 -27.40 -5.35
CA LYS A 1024 -53.40 -27.69 -5.69
C LYS A 1024 -54.33 -26.56 -5.20
N PRO A 1025 -55.21 -26.00 -6.05
CA PRO A 1025 -56.12 -24.94 -5.64
C PRO A 1025 -57.16 -25.46 -4.65
N LYS A 1026 -57.44 -24.68 -3.61
CA LYS A 1026 -58.59 -24.92 -2.72
C LYS A 1026 -59.88 -24.62 -3.49
N GLY A 1027 -60.68 -25.65 -3.73
CA GLY A 1027 -61.96 -25.54 -4.42
C GLY A 1027 -63.12 -25.40 -3.44
N LYS A 1028 -63.71 -24.19 -3.41
CA LYS A 1028 -64.76 -23.71 -2.49
C LYS A 1028 -64.29 -23.47 -1.04
#